data_AF-A0A9D7CBP0-F1
#
_entry.id   AF-A0A9D7CBP0-F1
#
_cell.length_a   1.000
_cell.length_b   1.000
_cell.length_c   1.000
_cell.angle_alpha   90.00
_cell.angle_beta   90.00
_cell.angle_gamma   90.00
#
_symmetry.space_group_name_H-M   'P 1'
#
loop_
_entity.id
_entity.type
_entity.pdbx_description
1 polymer ?
#
loop_
_entity_poly.entity_id
_entity_poly.type
_entity_poly.pdbx_seq_one_letter_code
_entity_poly.pdbx_strand_id
1 'polypeptide(L)'
;MARPPAKTQARRLERVRSSPQFDGTSFSNPLAVARGFKPGVERPTLRDFLCGGERRVPGGPLPVLDPMLGWQRPPKSGLRVTWLGHSTLLIEIDGRRLLTDPVWGARVSPLAFVGPKRFHPPVVPLSALPTLDAVLISHDHYDHLDRPTIRALARTPIPFVTSLGVGALLEAWGVAPARITELDWWESTELPGGLTVTAAPAQHFSGRGLNDRNATLWSSLHLRGPVHSFYYGADSGLAPHFADIARRLGPFDLSALEIGAYHPAWGDIHMGPDNALAAHAQLGSGALLPIHWGTFNLAMHPWDEPADTIFRRGTASGTPLLMPRIGEAVEPTPIDVISPWWRAVAGGTATVTEAQRRRRRRRRRRRRVTYPRETTHWRPCRTELRVTKGGPVRHIGEFRLPRFAMPRTSSALRSPLAAVALAALSLACGSGSEQGAGAASTLTMPVPAEALAAIDTATLMQHIRVLSADSLLGRLPGSLGEEKTVAYLEEQFKAMGLAPGNPDGTYTQRVPLVGITVTGAPALTFSAAGASRTLKWKDDYVAWTKHVAPTASLNNSDLVFVGYGTEAPEFQWDDFKGMDVAGKTLVMLVNDPALADTSQFGGPRMTYYGRWTYKYEQGMKHKAAGVLLIHETGPAGYPFSVVQGNASERFDLVTEDKNMGRSDVEGWISLDQAKALFSMAGQDFDSLKARAATREFSPVPLGVTASVTLENSLRTIDSRNVIAKLDGSDPALASEYIVYTAHWDHFGVGTPVNGDSIYNGALDNATGTAGLLTMAKAFKALPTPPKRTTLFLAVTAEEQGLLGAQFYAVSPLYPLAKTLANLNMDGLNTWGPTRDLVVIGLGASELDDYATAAAAEQQRVLIPDAEPEKGFYYRSDHFNFAKQGVPAFFGEGGMDYIGKPASFGRERRDEYTANDYHQPQDEIKPGWEMSGAVQDLQLLLAMGYRVAEATKFPEWRPGNEFKAVRDRMLQAK
;
A
#
# COMPACT_ATOMS: atom_id res chain seq x y z
N MET A 1 35.24 -0.57 -24.09
CA MET A 1 35.81 -0.97 -22.78
C MET A 1 37.30 -1.09 -22.93
N ALA A 2 38.10 -0.44 -22.09
CA ALA A 2 39.56 -0.64 -22.09
C ALA A 2 39.91 -1.96 -21.39
N ARG A 3 40.92 -2.68 -21.87
CA ARG A 3 41.52 -3.81 -21.13
C ARG A 3 42.24 -3.26 -19.89
N PRO A 4 42.25 -3.97 -18.74
CA PRO A 4 43.06 -3.59 -17.59
C PRO A 4 44.54 -3.47 -17.98
N PRO A 5 45.31 -2.55 -17.37
CA PRO A 5 46.73 -2.42 -17.66
C PRO A 5 47.46 -3.69 -17.20
N ALA A 6 48.15 -4.38 -18.11
CA ALA A 6 48.77 -5.69 -17.87
C ALA A 6 49.69 -5.76 -16.62
N LYS A 7 50.21 -4.61 -16.17
CA LYS A 7 51.04 -4.49 -14.96
C LYS A 7 50.31 -4.81 -13.65
N THR A 8 49.01 -4.47 -13.50
CA THR A 8 48.29 -4.75 -12.23
C THR A 8 48.00 -6.23 -12.08
N GLN A 9 47.59 -6.90 -13.17
CA GLN A 9 47.37 -8.34 -13.20
C GLN A 9 48.67 -9.12 -12.94
N ALA A 10 49.81 -8.68 -13.49
CA ALA A 10 51.11 -9.30 -13.21
C ALA A 10 51.49 -9.21 -11.72
N ARG A 11 51.37 -8.02 -11.10
CA ARG A 11 51.69 -7.81 -9.68
C ARG A 11 50.76 -8.59 -8.74
N ARG A 12 49.47 -8.71 -9.08
CA ARG A 12 48.52 -9.57 -8.34
C ARG A 12 48.94 -11.04 -8.41
N LEU A 13 49.24 -11.53 -9.61
CA LEU A 13 49.64 -12.93 -9.83
C LEU A 13 50.96 -13.28 -9.13
N GLU A 14 51.91 -12.34 -9.08
CA GLU A 14 53.13 -12.45 -8.28
C GLU A 14 52.82 -12.62 -6.80
N ARG A 15 51.98 -11.74 -6.21
CA ARG A 15 51.56 -11.86 -4.80
C ARG A 15 50.82 -13.16 -4.50
N VAL A 16 49.92 -13.60 -5.38
CA VAL A 16 49.24 -14.91 -5.24
C VAL A 16 50.26 -16.05 -5.19
N ARG A 17 51.27 -16.03 -6.07
CA ARG A 17 52.34 -17.05 -6.11
C ARG A 17 53.32 -16.98 -4.94
N SER A 18 53.48 -15.82 -4.30
CA SER A 18 54.31 -15.67 -3.10
C SER A 18 53.53 -15.85 -1.79
N SER A 19 52.21 -16.03 -1.84
CA SER A 19 51.40 -16.31 -0.66
C SER A 19 51.80 -17.65 -0.02
N PRO A 20 52.03 -17.70 1.31
CA PRO A 20 52.27 -18.95 2.01
C PRO A 20 51.10 -19.95 1.92
N GLN A 21 49.90 -19.47 1.59
CA GLN A 21 48.68 -20.28 1.58
C GLN A 21 48.34 -20.86 0.19
N PHE A 22 49.12 -20.49 -0.85
CA PHE A 22 48.91 -20.90 -2.24
C PHE A 22 49.86 -22.04 -2.63
N ASP A 23 49.31 -23.20 -2.99
CA ASP A 23 50.09 -24.43 -3.29
C ASP A 23 50.72 -24.47 -4.69
N GLY A 24 50.64 -23.37 -5.44
CA GLY A 24 51.00 -23.27 -6.85
C GLY A 24 49.82 -23.47 -7.81
N THR A 25 48.71 -24.02 -7.33
CA THR A 25 47.45 -24.22 -8.09
C THR A 25 46.23 -23.60 -7.43
N SER A 26 46.15 -23.61 -6.09
CA SER A 26 45.00 -23.16 -5.32
C SER A 26 45.37 -22.68 -3.92
N PHE A 27 44.52 -21.86 -3.31
CA PHE A 27 44.61 -21.51 -1.89
C PHE A 27 44.15 -22.67 -0.99
N SER A 28 44.73 -22.77 0.21
CA SER A 28 44.50 -23.89 1.14
C SER A 28 44.29 -23.43 2.59
N ASN A 29 43.59 -24.26 3.38
CA ASN A 29 43.40 -24.00 4.82
C ASN A 29 44.58 -24.60 5.62
N PRO A 30 45.02 -23.95 6.73
CA PRO A 30 46.07 -24.49 7.60
C PRO A 30 45.72 -25.82 8.26
N LEU A 31 44.43 -26.09 8.49
CA LEU A 31 43.92 -27.40 8.86
C LEU A 31 43.32 -28.09 7.64
N ALA A 32 43.58 -29.39 7.53
CA ALA A 32 43.06 -30.23 6.47
C ALA A 32 41.53 -30.40 6.60
N VAL A 33 40.78 -29.57 5.86
CA VAL A 33 39.34 -29.75 5.67
C VAL A 33 39.08 -30.98 4.81
N ALA A 34 38.28 -31.93 5.31
CA ALA A 34 37.92 -33.12 4.55
C ALA A 34 37.19 -32.75 3.24
N ARG A 35 37.62 -33.32 2.11
CA ARG A 35 36.96 -33.10 0.81
C ARG A 35 35.61 -33.83 0.76
N GLY A 36 34.55 -33.13 1.16
CA GLY A 36 33.16 -33.60 1.07
C GLY A 36 32.52 -33.84 2.44
N PHE A 37 31.38 -34.56 2.44
CA PHE A 37 30.58 -34.77 3.64
C PHE A 37 31.28 -35.61 4.71
N LYS A 38 31.07 -35.28 6.00
CA LYS A 38 31.62 -36.05 7.13
C LYS A 38 31.23 -37.54 7.07
N PRO A 39 32.18 -38.49 7.18
CA PRO A 39 31.86 -39.93 7.19
C PRO A 39 30.93 -40.30 8.35
N GLY A 40 29.97 -41.20 8.11
CA GLY A 40 29.03 -41.69 9.13
C GLY A 40 27.80 -40.81 9.38
N VAL A 41 27.69 -39.64 8.75
CA VAL A 41 26.47 -38.80 8.78
C VAL A 41 25.63 -39.07 7.52
N GLU A 42 24.31 -39.21 7.69
CA GLU A 42 23.38 -39.44 6.58
C GLU A 42 23.41 -38.26 5.59
N ARG A 43 23.51 -38.55 4.30
CA ARG A 43 23.68 -37.52 3.27
C ARG A 43 22.32 -36.90 2.92
N PRO A 44 22.19 -35.56 2.95
CA PRO A 44 20.98 -34.90 2.47
C PRO A 44 20.79 -35.18 0.98
N THR A 45 19.61 -35.64 0.59
CA THR A 45 19.28 -35.94 -0.80
C THR A 45 18.94 -34.67 -1.59
N LEU A 46 18.91 -34.75 -2.92
CA LEU A 46 18.44 -33.64 -3.75
C LEU A 46 16.97 -33.27 -3.41
N ARG A 47 16.17 -34.25 -2.98
CA ARG A 47 14.81 -34.04 -2.47
C ARG A 47 14.82 -33.32 -1.13
N ASP A 48 15.80 -33.55 -0.26
CA ASP A 48 15.90 -32.82 1.01
C ASP A 48 16.30 -31.36 0.80
N PHE A 49 17.11 -31.04 -0.20
CA PHE A 49 17.37 -29.66 -0.61
C PHE A 49 16.15 -28.97 -1.23
N LEU A 50 15.44 -29.64 -2.15
CA LEU A 50 14.34 -29.04 -2.93
C LEU A 50 12.96 -29.10 -2.25
N CYS A 51 12.72 -30.07 -1.37
CA CYS A 51 11.39 -30.41 -0.83
C CYS A 51 11.41 -30.84 0.65
N GLY A 52 12.56 -30.89 1.31
CA GLY A 52 12.68 -31.23 2.74
C GLY A 52 12.58 -30.00 3.65
N GLY A 53 12.36 -30.24 4.94
CA GLY A 53 12.45 -29.23 6.01
C GLY A 53 11.20 -28.38 6.24
N GLU A 54 10.64 -28.46 7.44
CA GLU A 54 9.60 -27.52 7.89
C GLU A 54 10.21 -26.13 8.20
N ARG A 55 9.51 -25.05 7.84
CA ARG A 55 9.86 -23.65 8.18
C ARG A 55 11.24 -23.16 7.70
N ARG A 56 11.68 -23.52 6.49
CA ARG A 56 12.90 -22.97 5.85
C ARG A 56 12.79 -21.52 5.33
N VAL A 57 11.58 -20.97 5.33
CA VAL A 57 11.31 -19.56 5.00
C VAL A 57 10.44 -18.95 6.10
N PRO A 58 10.51 -17.63 6.33
CA PRO A 58 9.60 -16.92 7.24
C PRO A 58 8.13 -17.17 6.92
N GLY A 59 7.30 -17.28 7.96
CA GLY A 59 5.84 -17.43 7.84
C GLY A 59 5.10 -16.12 7.53
N GLY A 60 5.83 -15.01 7.50
CA GLY A 60 5.37 -13.65 7.21
C GLY A 60 6.58 -12.74 6.97
N PRO A 61 6.39 -11.44 6.68
CA PRO A 61 7.49 -10.51 6.48
C PRO A 61 8.35 -10.38 7.74
N LEU A 62 9.66 -10.24 7.55
CA LEU A 62 10.59 -9.97 8.65
C LEU A 62 10.57 -8.47 9.01
N PRO A 63 10.67 -8.11 10.30
CA PRO A 63 10.72 -6.71 10.71
C PRO A 63 12.04 -6.08 10.25
N VAL A 64 11.94 -5.20 9.26
CA VAL A 64 13.04 -4.36 8.77
C VAL A 64 12.80 -2.93 9.23
N LEU A 65 13.79 -2.33 9.89
CA LEU A 65 13.78 -0.92 10.27
C LEU A 65 14.53 -0.08 9.22
N ASP A 66 14.13 1.19 9.11
CA ASP A 66 14.87 2.18 8.34
C ASP A 66 15.98 2.80 9.22
N PRO A 67 17.27 2.62 8.88
CA PRO A 67 18.38 3.15 9.66
C PRO A 67 18.75 4.61 9.32
N MET A 68 18.17 5.23 8.29
CA MET A 68 18.66 6.50 7.74
C MET A 68 18.66 7.63 8.78
N LEU A 69 17.63 7.72 9.64
CA LEU A 69 17.58 8.69 10.74
C LEU A 69 18.68 8.45 11.80
N GLY A 70 19.09 7.20 12.01
CA GLY A 70 20.22 6.85 12.86
C GLY A 70 21.53 7.36 12.26
N TRP A 71 21.75 7.10 10.97
CA TRP A 71 22.96 7.49 10.22
C TRP A 71 23.15 9.00 10.06
N GLN A 72 22.11 9.82 10.24
CA GLN A 72 22.25 11.29 10.28
C GLN A 72 23.00 11.79 11.53
N ARG A 73 23.12 10.97 12.58
CA ARG A 73 23.74 11.34 13.86
C ARG A 73 24.99 10.50 14.11
N PRO A 74 26.10 11.05 14.62
CA PRO A 74 27.25 10.26 15.01
C PRO A 74 26.88 9.28 16.15
N PRO A 75 27.50 8.09 16.22
CA PRO A 75 27.29 7.15 17.32
C PRO A 75 27.85 7.72 18.64
N LYS A 76 27.15 7.51 19.75
CA LYS A 76 27.47 8.12 21.05
C LYS A 76 28.76 7.57 21.66
N SER A 77 28.96 6.27 21.53
CA SER A 77 30.18 5.57 21.96
C SER A 77 31.35 5.75 21.01
N GLY A 78 31.09 6.11 19.74
CA GLY A 78 32.06 6.04 18.65
C GLY A 78 32.03 4.74 17.84
N LEU A 79 31.29 3.71 18.28
CA LEU A 79 31.10 2.44 17.56
C LEU A 79 29.61 2.09 17.41
N ARG A 80 29.13 1.94 16.18
CA ARG A 80 27.77 1.51 15.85
C ARG A 80 27.76 0.58 14.65
N VAL A 81 26.89 -0.42 14.68
CA VAL A 81 26.70 -1.37 13.57
C VAL A 81 25.23 -1.42 13.19
N THR A 82 24.97 -1.43 11.89
CA THR A 82 23.64 -1.64 11.31
C THR A 82 23.68 -2.90 10.46
N TRP A 83 22.90 -3.92 10.82
CA TRP A 83 22.84 -5.16 10.06
C TRP A 83 21.85 -5.05 8.90
N LEU A 84 22.34 -5.09 7.66
CA LEU A 84 21.54 -4.94 6.43
C LEU A 84 21.11 -6.31 5.83
N GLY A 85 21.37 -7.38 6.58
CA GLY A 85 21.01 -8.76 6.25
C GLY A 85 22.19 -9.59 5.77
N HIS A 86 22.14 -10.89 6.07
CA HIS A 86 23.20 -11.87 5.82
C HIS A 86 24.57 -11.42 6.36
N SER A 87 25.54 -11.19 5.49
CA SER A 87 26.91 -10.74 5.73
C SER A 87 27.09 -9.22 5.67
N THR A 88 26.09 -8.47 5.17
CA THR A 88 26.20 -7.02 4.95
C THR A 88 26.00 -6.23 6.25
N LEU A 89 27.05 -5.55 6.70
CA LEU A 89 27.06 -4.62 7.84
C LEU A 89 27.47 -3.23 7.37
N LEU A 90 26.72 -2.19 7.74
CA LEU A 90 27.29 -0.84 7.83
C LEU A 90 27.89 -0.67 9.23
N ILE A 91 29.19 -0.38 9.27
CA ILE A 91 29.96 -0.19 10.50
C ILE A 91 30.39 1.27 10.56
N GLU A 92 30.07 1.93 11.68
CA GLU A 92 30.52 3.27 12.02
C GLU A 92 31.49 3.16 13.18
N ILE A 93 32.77 3.38 12.94
CA ILE A 93 33.87 3.17 13.90
C ILE A 93 34.81 4.37 13.89
N ASP A 94 34.96 5.04 15.04
CA ASP A 94 35.83 6.20 15.23
C ASP A 94 35.66 7.31 14.17
N GLY A 95 34.41 7.56 13.79
CA GLY A 95 34.04 8.55 12.78
C GLY A 95 34.18 8.09 11.32
N ARG A 96 34.52 6.82 11.07
CA ARG A 96 34.63 6.21 9.74
C ARG A 96 33.46 5.29 9.43
N ARG A 97 33.08 5.20 8.16
CA ARG A 97 31.95 4.41 7.65
C ARG A 97 32.42 3.33 6.68
N LEU A 98 32.13 2.08 7.01
CA LEU A 98 32.59 0.91 6.27
C LEU A 98 31.40 0.02 5.94
N LEU A 99 31.43 -0.62 4.78
CA LEU A 99 30.39 -1.56 4.35
C LEU A 99 31.02 -2.93 4.06
N THR A 100 30.65 -3.97 4.80
CA THR A 100 31.09 -5.35 4.54
C THR A 100 30.21 -6.01 3.49
N ASP A 101 30.82 -6.86 2.65
CA ASP A 101 30.18 -7.87 1.80
C ASP A 101 28.79 -7.46 1.26
N PRO A 102 28.75 -6.42 0.39
CA PRO A 102 27.51 -5.72 0.09
C PRO A 102 26.68 -6.46 -0.95
N VAL A 103 25.48 -6.90 -0.55
CA VAL A 103 24.57 -7.71 -1.39
C VAL A 103 23.19 -7.06 -1.48
N TRP A 104 22.95 -6.22 -2.49
CA TRP A 104 21.61 -5.69 -2.80
C TRP A 104 20.82 -6.58 -3.77
N GLY A 105 21.44 -7.60 -4.36
CA GLY A 105 20.79 -8.56 -5.24
C GLY A 105 19.61 -9.28 -4.59
N ALA A 106 18.52 -9.44 -5.35
CA ALA A 106 17.34 -10.19 -4.92
C ALA A 106 17.58 -11.71 -4.78
N ARG A 107 18.67 -12.22 -5.37
CA ARG A 107 19.14 -13.61 -5.28
C ARG A 107 20.65 -13.67 -5.19
N VAL A 108 21.16 -14.67 -4.48
CA VAL A 108 22.58 -14.99 -4.38
C VAL A 108 22.91 -16.16 -5.30
N SER A 109 23.19 -15.84 -6.57
CA SER A 109 23.24 -16.83 -7.66
C SER A 109 23.96 -16.29 -8.91
N PRO A 110 24.56 -17.15 -9.77
CA PRO A 110 25.02 -16.77 -11.10
C PRO A 110 23.91 -16.23 -12.01
N LEU A 111 22.65 -16.60 -11.77
CA LEU A 111 21.50 -16.29 -12.63
C LEU A 111 20.45 -15.50 -11.84
N ALA A 112 20.04 -14.34 -12.36
CA ALA A 112 19.07 -13.46 -11.69
C ALA A 112 17.68 -14.10 -11.43
N PHE A 113 17.35 -15.18 -12.12
CA PHE A 113 16.03 -15.85 -12.07
C PHE A 113 16.01 -17.18 -11.29
N VAL A 114 17.17 -17.77 -10.97
CA VAL A 114 17.32 -19.08 -10.29
C VAL A 114 18.19 -18.91 -9.03
N GLY A 115 18.06 -19.82 -8.05
CA GLY A 115 18.85 -19.82 -6.81
C GLY A 115 18.18 -19.09 -5.64
N PRO A 116 18.81 -19.08 -4.45
CA PRO A 116 18.21 -18.59 -3.21
C PRO A 116 17.74 -17.14 -3.32
N LYS A 117 16.45 -16.89 -3.01
CA LYS A 117 15.83 -15.55 -2.99
C LYS A 117 15.94 -14.96 -1.58
N ARG A 118 16.12 -13.63 -1.50
CA ARG A 118 16.07 -12.88 -0.24
C ARG A 118 14.69 -12.98 0.43
N PHE A 119 14.65 -13.07 1.76
CA PHE A 119 13.42 -13.12 2.57
C PHE A 119 12.73 -11.76 2.75
N HIS A 120 13.49 -10.69 2.62
CA HIS A 120 13.07 -9.30 2.74
C HIS A 120 13.69 -8.49 1.59
N PRO A 121 13.16 -7.32 1.22
CA PRO A 121 13.87 -6.41 0.32
C PRO A 121 15.18 -5.91 0.96
N PRO A 122 16.15 -5.38 0.19
CA PRO A 122 17.26 -4.61 0.75
C PRO A 122 16.73 -3.52 1.70
N VAL A 123 17.42 -3.30 2.82
CA VAL A 123 16.93 -2.46 3.93
C VAL A 123 16.75 -1.00 3.53
N VAL A 124 17.65 -0.50 2.67
CA VAL A 124 17.61 0.81 2.03
C VAL A 124 18.03 0.62 0.56
N PRO A 125 17.63 1.49 -0.38
CA PRO A 125 18.25 1.50 -1.70
C PRO A 125 19.73 1.85 -1.60
N LEU A 126 20.56 1.34 -2.52
CA LEU A 126 22.02 1.52 -2.47
C LEU A 126 22.44 3.01 -2.56
N SER A 127 21.61 3.84 -3.19
CA SER A 127 21.74 5.30 -3.27
C SER A 127 21.53 6.03 -1.94
N ALA A 128 20.82 5.41 -0.98
CA ALA A 128 20.56 5.97 0.35
C ALA A 128 21.61 5.56 1.39
N LEU A 129 22.66 4.82 0.99
CA LEU A 129 23.82 4.62 1.85
C LEU A 129 24.48 5.97 2.17
N PRO A 130 24.95 6.18 3.42
CA PRO A 130 25.76 7.33 3.74
C PRO A 130 27.09 7.25 3.00
N THR A 131 27.80 8.39 2.90
CA THR A 131 29.17 8.41 2.40
C THR A 131 30.03 7.38 3.15
N LEU A 132 30.67 6.48 2.39
CA LEU A 132 31.53 5.42 2.92
C LEU A 132 33.01 5.80 2.74
N ASP A 133 33.82 5.49 3.74
CA ASP A 133 35.28 5.57 3.66
C ASP A 133 35.87 4.36 2.92
N ALA A 134 35.28 3.17 3.04
CA ALA A 134 35.66 1.99 2.25
C ALA A 134 34.54 0.91 2.16
N VAL A 135 34.67 0.04 1.16
CA VAL A 135 33.93 -1.22 1.04
C VAL A 135 34.89 -2.38 1.33
N LEU A 136 34.45 -3.35 2.10
CA LEU A 136 35.24 -4.48 2.58
C LEU A 136 34.68 -5.79 2.02
N ILE A 137 35.50 -6.60 1.36
CA ILE A 137 35.08 -7.85 0.70
C ILE A 137 35.91 -9.04 1.21
N SER A 138 35.30 -9.92 2.00
CA SER A 138 35.97 -11.06 2.65
C SER A 138 36.40 -12.16 1.68
N HIS A 139 35.55 -12.51 0.72
CA HIS A 139 35.80 -13.55 -0.30
C HIS A 139 34.79 -13.44 -1.46
N ASP A 140 34.85 -14.36 -2.41
CA ASP A 140 34.12 -14.24 -3.69
C ASP A 140 32.83 -15.06 -3.82
N HIS A 141 32.23 -15.59 -2.75
CA HIS A 141 30.93 -16.28 -2.85
C HIS A 141 29.77 -15.34 -3.25
N TYR A 142 28.67 -15.91 -3.76
CA TYR A 142 27.56 -15.14 -4.34
C TYR A 142 26.78 -14.29 -3.32
N ASP A 143 26.81 -14.69 -2.06
CA ASP A 143 26.21 -14.08 -0.90
C ASP A 143 27.18 -13.18 -0.10
N HIS A 144 28.41 -13.02 -0.59
CA HIS A 144 29.40 -12.06 -0.07
C HIS A 144 29.80 -11.00 -1.11
N LEU A 145 29.76 -11.36 -2.39
CA LEU A 145 30.21 -10.53 -3.50
C LEU A 145 29.14 -10.47 -4.60
N ASP A 146 28.27 -9.45 -4.54
CA ASP A 146 27.16 -9.27 -5.49
C ASP A 146 27.55 -8.36 -6.68
N ARG A 147 27.52 -8.92 -7.89
CA ARG A 147 27.96 -8.22 -9.11
C ARG A 147 27.15 -6.95 -9.43
N PRO A 148 25.81 -6.93 -9.40
CA PRO A 148 25.02 -5.70 -9.53
C PRO A 148 25.45 -4.61 -8.52
N THR A 149 25.59 -4.96 -7.25
CA THR A 149 25.99 -4.03 -6.18
C THR A 149 27.37 -3.42 -6.43
N ILE A 150 28.38 -4.25 -6.70
CA ILE A 150 29.74 -3.78 -7.01
C ILE A 150 29.76 -2.90 -8.25
N ARG A 151 28.99 -3.23 -9.30
CA ARG A 151 28.90 -2.40 -10.52
C ARG A 151 28.28 -1.03 -10.29
N ALA A 152 27.40 -0.89 -9.31
CA ALA A 152 26.87 0.40 -8.90
C ALA A 152 27.90 1.18 -8.04
N LEU A 153 28.49 0.54 -7.04
CA LEU A 153 29.54 1.15 -6.19
C LEU A 153 30.80 1.53 -6.98
N ALA A 154 31.12 0.83 -8.06
CA ALA A 154 32.20 1.17 -8.99
C ALA A 154 32.07 2.59 -9.59
N ARG A 155 30.84 3.12 -9.71
CA ARG A 155 30.56 4.47 -10.22
C ARG A 155 30.87 5.59 -9.21
N THR A 156 31.00 5.26 -7.93
CA THR A 156 31.40 6.18 -6.85
C THR A 156 32.94 6.28 -6.77
N PRO A 157 33.55 7.19 -5.99
CA PRO A 157 35.00 7.19 -5.75
C PRO A 157 35.47 6.21 -4.65
N ILE A 158 34.56 5.53 -3.95
CA ILE A 158 34.84 4.77 -2.70
C ILE A 158 35.91 3.67 -2.92
N PRO A 159 36.95 3.54 -2.06
CA PRO A 159 37.94 2.48 -2.17
C PRO A 159 37.41 1.12 -1.68
N PHE A 160 38.06 0.05 -2.12
CA PHE A 160 37.76 -1.34 -1.79
C PHE A 160 38.98 -1.99 -1.13
N VAL A 161 38.76 -2.68 0.00
CA VAL A 161 39.73 -3.58 0.63
C VAL A 161 39.19 -5.01 0.52
N THR A 162 40.01 -5.96 0.09
CA THR A 162 39.56 -7.33 -0.16
C THR A 162 40.67 -8.37 0.00
N SER A 163 40.30 -9.65 0.11
CA SER A 163 41.23 -10.78 0.06
C SER A 163 41.96 -10.89 -1.28
N LEU A 164 43.20 -11.37 -1.23
CA LEU A 164 44.09 -11.52 -2.38
C LEU A 164 43.46 -12.35 -3.52
N GLY A 165 43.47 -11.81 -4.74
CA GLY A 165 42.92 -12.43 -5.94
C GLY A 165 41.52 -11.91 -6.31
N VAL A 166 40.69 -11.56 -5.33
CA VAL A 166 39.32 -11.05 -5.55
C VAL A 166 39.32 -9.73 -6.31
N GLY A 167 40.40 -8.94 -6.22
CA GLY A 167 40.56 -7.69 -6.97
C GLY A 167 40.46 -7.86 -8.48
N ALA A 168 40.77 -9.04 -9.03
CA ALA A 168 40.58 -9.33 -10.45
C ALA A 168 39.10 -9.31 -10.87
N LEU A 169 38.18 -9.76 -10.02
CA LEU A 169 36.73 -9.69 -10.25
C LEU A 169 36.22 -8.25 -10.15
N LEU A 170 36.70 -7.50 -9.16
CA LEU A 170 36.36 -6.08 -8.98
C LEU A 170 36.80 -5.24 -10.20
N GLU A 171 38.04 -5.43 -10.69
CA GLU A 171 38.52 -4.82 -11.93
C GLU A 171 37.65 -5.19 -13.14
N ALA A 172 37.33 -6.49 -13.30
CA ALA A 172 36.49 -6.97 -14.39
C ALA A 172 35.04 -6.43 -14.34
N TRP A 173 34.57 -5.97 -13.18
CA TRP A 173 33.25 -5.35 -13.00
C TRP A 173 33.29 -3.82 -13.02
N GLY A 174 34.46 -3.21 -13.23
CA GLY A 174 34.63 -1.79 -13.50
C GLY A 174 35.15 -0.95 -12.33
N VAL A 175 35.57 -1.56 -11.22
CA VAL A 175 36.30 -0.85 -10.16
C VAL A 175 37.71 -0.52 -10.68
N ALA A 176 38.14 0.73 -10.55
CA ALA A 176 39.47 1.13 -11.01
C ALA A 176 40.57 0.45 -10.15
N PRO A 177 41.67 -0.10 -10.74
CA PRO A 177 42.71 -0.80 -9.97
C PRO A 177 43.32 0.03 -8.83
N ALA A 178 43.44 1.36 -9.01
CA ALA A 178 43.96 2.27 -7.99
C ALA A 178 43.05 2.43 -6.75
N ARG A 179 41.80 1.95 -6.81
CA ARG A 179 40.86 1.92 -5.69
C ARG A 179 40.82 0.57 -4.97
N ILE A 180 41.59 -0.42 -5.40
CA ILE A 180 41.53 -1.79 -4.87
C ILE A 180 42.81 -2.07 -4.07
N THR A 181 42.65 -2.39 -2.79
CA THR A 181 43.71 -2.95 -1.95
C THR A 181 43.40 -4.40 -1.66
N GLU A 182 44.30 -5.29 -2.06
CA GLU A 182 44.22 -6.72 -1.80
C GLU A 182 45.15 -7.10 -0.65
N LEU A 183 44.67 -7.93 0.28
CA LEU A 183 45.41 -8.40 1.45
C LEU A 183 45.48 -9.93 1.49
N ASP A 184 46.65 -10.46 1.81
CA ASP A 184 46.88 -11.82 2.30
C ASP A 184 46.70 -11.86 3.83
N TRP A 185 46.64 -13.06 4.43
CA TRP A 185 46.50 -13.19 5.88
C TRP A 185 47.66 -12.55 6.64
N TRP A 186 47.29 -11.79 7.67
CA TRP A 186 48.12 -10.93 8.51
C TRP A 186 48.67 -9.68 7.80
N GLU A 187 48.38 -9.45 6.52
CA GLU A 187 48.61 -8.14 5.91
C GLU A 187 47.55 -7.13 6.36
N SER A 188 47.95 -5.87 6.40
CA SER A 188 47.11 -4.75 6.84
C SER A 188 47.24 -3.57 5.90
N THR A 189 46.20 -2.74 5.85
CA THR A 189 46.22 -1.44 5.17
C THR A 189 45.66 -0.36 6.09
N GLU A 190 46.19 0.86 5.98
CA GLU A 190 45.71 2.02 6.72
C GLU A 190 44.79 2.84 5.82
N LEU A 191 43.59 3.12 6.32
CA LEU A 191 42.60 4.02 5.71
C LEU A 191 42.68 5.40 6.36
N PRO A 192 42.23 6.48 5.68
CA PRO A 192 42.27 7.82 6.21
C PRO A 192 41.67 7.92 7.63
N GLY A 193 42.34 8.68 8.51
CA GLY A 193 41.89 8.88 9.90
C GLY A 193 42.37 7.84 10.92
N GLY A 194 43.43 7.09 10.63
CA GLY A 194 44.04 6.16 11.59
C GLY A 194 43.25 4.86 11.79
N LEU A 195 42.45 4.47 10.79
CA LEU A 195 41.73 3.21 10.78
C LEU A 195 42.55 2.15 10.04
N THR A 196 43.00 1.12 10.74
CA THR A 196 43.66 -0.04 10.12
C THR A 196 42.65 -1.14 9.80
N VAL A 197 42.77 -1.73 8.62
CA VAL A 197 42.07 -2.96 8.21
C VAL A 197 43.09 -4.07 8.03
N THR A 198 42.96 -5.15 8.80
CA THR A 198 43.83 -6.34 8.75
C THR A 198 43.04 -7.53 8.24
N ALA A 199 43.55 -8.25 7.24
CA ALA A 199 43.01 -9.54 6.85
C ALA A 199 43.55 -10.62 7.79
N ALA A 200 42.66 -11.41 8.39
CA ALA A 200 42.98 -12.46 9.34
C ALA A 200 42.53 -13.83 8.80
N PRO A 201 43.12 -14.94 9.27
CA PRO A 201 42.74 -16.27 8.79
C PRO A 201 41.27 -16.60 8.99
N ALA A 202 40.75 -17.47 8.12
CA ALA A 202 39.43 -18.08 8.23
C ALA A 202 39.51 -19.50 7.64
N GLN A 203 38.71 -20.42 8.16
CA GLN A 203 38.65 -21.80 7.68
C GLN A 203 37.47 -21.98 6.72
N HIS A 204 37.68 -21.66 5.44
CA HIS A 204 36.60 -21.64 4.44
C HIS A 204 37.11 -22.02 3.03
N PHE A 205 36.46 -21.56 1.96
CA PHE A 205 36.87 -21.76 0.58
C PHE A 205 36.42 -20.58 -0.30
N SER A 206 36.75 -20.60 -1.59
CA SER A 206 36.29 -19.61 -2.58
C SER A 206 35.90 -20.29 -3.90
N GLY A 207 35.23 -19.56 -4.79
CA GLY A 207 34.85 -19.99 -6.14
C GLY A 207 33.41 -19.64 -6.54
N ARG A 208 33.19 -19.37 -7.82
CA ARG A 208 31.90 -18.94 -8.39
C ARG A 208 31.42 -19.81 -9.57
N GLY A 209 32.24 -20.74 -10.03
CA GLY A 209 31.96 -21.61 -11.17
C GLY A 209 32.46 -23.04 -10.93
N LEU A 210 32.61 -23.80 -12.01
CA LEU A 210 32.99 -25.21 -11.94
C LEU A 210 34.51 -25.43 -11.82
N ASN A 211 35.32 -24.44 -12.21
CA ASN A 211 36.77 -24.56 -12.41
C ASN A 211 37.61 -23.47 -11.68
N ASP A 212 37.00 -22.66 -10.80
CA ASP A 212 37.63 -21.53 -10.11
C ASP A 212 37.69 -21.71 -8.58
N ARG A 213 37.40 -22.91 -8.08
CA ARG A 213 37.42 -23.21 -6.65
C ARG A 213 38.80 -22.97 -6.07
N ASN A 214 38.87 -22.19 -4.98
CA ASN A 214 40.11 -21.80 -4.30
C ASN A 214 41.09 -21.00 -5.17
N ALA A 215 40.61 -20.33 -6.24
CA ALA A 215 41.44 -19.47 -7.09
C ALA A 215 41.71 -18.07 -6.47
N THR A 216 40.91 -17.67 -5.48
CA THR A 216 41.08 -16.44 -4.68
C THR A 216 41.19 -16.78 -3.20
N LEU A 217 41.78 -15.90 -2.39
CA LEU A 217 41.85 -16.06 -0.95
C LEU A 217 40.52 -15.65 -0.28
N TRP A 218 40.23 -16.24 0.87
CA TRP A 218 39.15 -15.84 1.79
C TRP A 218 39.76 -15.37 3.11
N SER A 219 39.18 -14.37 3.78
CA SER A 219 39.66 -13.88 5.07
C SER A 219 38.54 -13.42 6.00
N SER A 220 38.79 -13.52 7.30
CA SER A 220 38.11 -12.68 8.29
C SER A 220 38.79 -11.31 8.32
N LEU A 221 38.12 -10.26 8.81
CA LEU A 221 38.66 -8.90 8.80
C LEU A 221 38.67 -8.30 10.21
N HIS A 222 39.75 -7.64 10.58
CA HIS A 222 39.84 -6.83 11.80
C HIS A 222 39.92 -5.35 11.45
N LEU A 223 39.16 -4.54 12.18
CA LEU A 223 39.07 -3.09 12.02
C LEU A 223 39.53 -2.45 13.32
N ARG A 224 40.66 -1.75 13.28
CA ARG A 224 41.23 -1.04 14.43
C ARG A 224 41.20 0.46 14.18
N GLY A 225 40.31 1.16 14.85
CA GLY A 225 40.36 2.62 14.94
C GLY A 225 41.21 3.10 16.13
N PRO A 226 41.38 4.42 16.31
CA PRO A 226 42.10 5.01 17.43
C PRO A 226 41.58 4.60 18.82
N VAL A 227 40.27 4.37 18.96
CA VAL A 227 39.63 3.97 20.23
C VAL A 227 39.14 2.53 20.14
N HIS A 228 38.40 2.18 19.09
CA HIS A 228 37.61 0.95 18.98
C HIS A 228 38.25 -0.16 18.13
N SER A 229 37.81 -1.40 18.34
CA SER A 229 38.33 -2.63 17.74
C SER A 229 37.18 -3.58 17.39
N PHE A 230 36.96 -3.84 16.11
CA PHE A 230 35.86 -4.68 15.61
C PHE A 230 36.38 -5.88 14.82
N TYR A 231 35.86 -7.07 15.09
CA TYR A 231 36.19 -8.29 14.36
C TYR A 231 35.03 -8.79 13.50
N TYR A 232 35.27 -8.96 12.20
CA TYR A 232 34.33 -9.49 11.22
C TYR A 232 34.75 -10.90 10.80
N GLY A 233 34.04 -11.93 11.26
CA GLY A 233 34.39 -13.33 11.01
C GLY A 233 34.16 -13.80 9.56
N ALA A 234 33.27 -13.14 8.81
CA ALA A 234 32.75 -13.64 7.53
C ALA A 234 32.29 -15.12 7.65
N ASP A 235 32.49 -15.93 6.62
CA ASP A 235 32.37 -17.39 6.69
C ASP A 235 33.64 -18.03 7.26
N SER A 236 33.49 -18.94 8.23
CA SER A 236 34.59 -19.78 8.72
C SER A 236 34.05 -20.99 9.48
N GLY A 237 34.83 -22.07 9.51
CA GLY A 237 34.68 -23.13 10.52
C GLY A 237 35.43 -22.83 11.83
N LEU A 238 35.12 -23.61 12.87
CA LEU A 238 35.82 -23.55 14.17
C LEU A 238 37.23 -24.13 14.05
N ALA A 239 38.24 -23.32 14.37
CA ALA A 239 39.64 -23.74 14.36
C ALA A 239 40.52 -22.90 15.28
N PRO A 240 41.76 -23.34 15.61
CA PRO A 240 42.66 -22.65 16.56
C PRO A 240 43.04 -21.22 16.17
N HIS A 241 42.82 -20.81 14.90
CA HIS A 241 43.16 -19.47 14.44
C HIS A 241 42.43 -18.37 15.22
N PHE A 242 41.24 -18.62 15.79
CA PHE A 242 40.56 -17.64 16.64
C PHE A 242 41.39 -17.25 17.88
N ALA A 243 42.09 -18.21 18.50
CA ALA A 243 42.98 -17.94 19.63
C ALA A 243 44.30 -17.25 19.21
N ASP A 244 44.75 -17.42 17.97
CA ASP A 244 45.87 -16.65 17.40
C ASP A 244 45.46 -15.22 17.05
N ILE A 245 44.25 -15.03 16.52
CA ILE A 245 43.63 -13.72 16.23
C ILE A 245 43.46 -12.93 17.54
N ALA A 246 42.89 -13.54 18.58
CA ALA A 246 42.74 -12.92 19.90
C ALA A 246 44.08 -12.40 20.46
N ARG A 247 45.14 -13.21 20.33
CA ARG A 247 46.50 -12.88 20.83
C ARG A 247 47.19 -11.77 20.04
N ARG A 248 46.88 -11.62 18.75
CA ARG A 248 47.55 -10.68 17.84
C ARG A 248 46.80 -9.36 17.64
N LEU A 249 45.48 -9.42 17.61
CA LEU A 249 44.58 -8.35 17.17
C LEU A 249 43.54 -7.94 18.23
N GLY A 250 43.35 -8.77 19.27
CA GLY A 250 42.47 -8.47 20.38
C GLY A 250 43.08 -7.48 21.39
N PRO A 251 42.27 -6.94 22.33
CA PRO A 251 40.84 -7.21 22.48
C PRO A 251 39.98 -6.54 21.39
N PHE A 252 38.76 -7.04 21.27
CA PHE A 252 37.68 -6.50 20.44
C PHE A 252 36.54 -5.99 21.33
N ASP A 253 35.91 -4.89 20.94
CA ASP A 253 34.70 -4.34 21.55
C ASP A 253 33.45 -5.07 21.05
N LEU A 254 33.48 -5.51 19.79
CA LEU A 254 32.42 -6.25 19.13
C LEU A 254 32.98 -7.22 18.09
N SER A 255 32.43 -8.44 18.07
CA SER A 255 32.74 -9.48 17.09
C SER A 255 31.47 -9.91 16.36
N ALA A 256 31.52 -10.05 15.04
CA ALA A 256 30.41 -10.51 14.22
C ALA A 256 30.75 -11.88 13.60
N LEU A 257 29.98 -12.92 13.93
CA LEU A 257 30.25 -14.31 13.51
C LEU A 257 29.03 -14.96 12.85
N GLU A 258 29.30 -15.77 11.82
CA GLU A 258 28.31 -16.60 11.13
C GLU A 258 27.59 -17.56 12.09
N ILE A 259 26.25 -17.59 12.03
CA ILE A 259 25.44 -18.61 12.72
C ILE A 259 24.52 -19.42 11.80
N GLY A 260 24.19 -18.91 10.61
CA GLY A 260 23.31 -19.60 9.66
C GLY A 260 24.08 -20.56 8.77
N ALA A 261 23.54 -20.79 7.56
CA ALA A 261 24.19 -21.49 6.44
C ALA A 261 24.92 -22.82 6.77
N TYR A 262 24.51 -23.54 7.82
CA TYR A 262 25.26 -24.70 8.32
C TYR A 262 24.48 -26.03 8.19
N HIS A 263 25.23 -27.13 8.19
CA HIS A 263 24.67 -28.48 8.34
C HIS A 263 25.72 -29.42 8.95
N PRO A 264 25.36 -30.35 9.87
CA PRO A 264 26.32 -31.26 10.51
C PRO A 264 27.17 -32.10 9.55
N ALA A 265 26.68 -32.31 8.33
CA ALA A 265 27.39 -33.06 7.30
C ALA A 265 28.36 -32.22 6.44
N TRP A 266 28.31 -30.88 6.48
CA TRP A 266 29.09 -29.99 5.58
C TRP A 266 30.55 -29.77 5.98
N GLY A 267 31.08 -30.57 6.91
CA GLY A 267 32.47 -30.47 7.34
C GLY A 267 32.65 -29.43 8.44
N ASP A 268 33.80 -28.75 8.41
CA ASP A 268 34.24 -27.79 9.41
C ASP A 268 34.59 -26.45 8.74
N ILE A 269 33.68 -25.92 7.91
CA ILE A 269 33.86 -24.69 7.12
C ILE A 269 32.77 -23.62 7.30
N HIS A 270 31.68 -23.99 7.97
CA HIS A 270 30.61 -23.10 8.42
C HIS A 270 30.43 -23.38 9.92
N MET A 271 30.36 -22.35 10.74
CA MET A 271 30.34 -22.51 12.20
C MET A 271 28.98 -23.05 12.67
N GLY A 272 27.90 -22.35 12.35
CA GLY A 272 26.63 -22.52 13.06
C GLY A 272 26.68 -22.01 14.51
N PRO A 273 25.54 -21.96 15.22
CA PRO A 273 25.40 -21.21 16.47
C PRO A 273 26.27 -21.74 17.63
N ASP A 274 26.49 -23.05 17.71
CA ASP A 274 27.30 -23.68 18.77
C ASP A 274 28.79 -23.35 18.64
N ASN A 275 29.30 -23.42 17.41
CA ASN A 275 30.70 -23.14 17.13
C ASN A 275 31.00 -21.63 17.14
N ALA A 276 30.03 -20.79 16.76
CA ALA A 276 30.16 -19.34 16.88
C ALA A 276 30.39 -18.90 18.34
N LEU A 277 29.67 -19.51 19.30
CA LEU A 277 29.92 -19.29 20.73
C LEU A 277 31.32 -19.77 21.16
N ALA A 278 31.78 -20.91 20.66
CA ALA A 278 33.12 -21.44 20.95
C ALA A 278 34.26 -20.61 20.31
N ALA A 279 34.04 -20.05 19.12
CA ALA A 279 34.96 -19.13 18.44
C ALA A 279 35.02 -17.78 19.16
N HIS A 280 33.85 -17.21 19.53
CA HIS A 280 33.78 -15.99 20.34
C HIS A 280 34.48 -16.15 21.70
N ALA A 281 34.32 -17.31 22.36
CA ALA A 281 35.04 -17.61 23.60
C ALA A 281 36.58 -17.68 23.42
N GLN A 282 37.07 -18.06 22.23
CA GLN A 282 38.50 -17.99 21.88
C GLN A 282 38.97 -16.57 21.52
N LEU A 283 38.08 -15.73 20.96
CA LEU A 283 38.33 -14.31 20.70
C LEU A 283 38.40 -13.48 22.01
N GLY A 284 37.64 -13.91 23.04
CA GLY A 284 37.90 -13.59 24.44
C GLY A 284 37.42 -12.21 24.94
N SER A 285 36.80 -11.38 24.11
CA SER A 285 36.28 -10.07 24.55
C SER A 285 35.17 -9.52 23.64
N GLY A 286 34.47 -8.50 24.15
CA GLY A 286 33.44 -7.75 23.43
C GLY A 286 32.08 -8.45 23.41
N ALA A 287 31.13 -7.84 22.72
CA ALA A 287 29.86 -8.48 22.41
C ALA A 287 29.95 -9.38 21.15
N LEU A 288 28.96 -10.24 20.97
CA LEU A 288 28.80 -11.11 19.81
C LEU A 288 27.55 -10.71 19.00
N LEU A 289 27.75 -10.27 17.77
CA LEU A 289 26.71 -9.98 16.77
C LEU A 289 26.53 -11.20 15.83
N PRO A 290 25.41 -11.95 15.90
CA PRO A 290 25.21 -13.11 15.03
C PRO A 290 24.77 -12.69 13.63
N ILE A 291 25.51 -13.13 12.60
CA ILE A 291 25.27 -12.83 11.17
C ILE A 291 24.94 -14.10 10.36
N HIS A 292 24.68 -13.94 9.05
CA HIS A 292 24.36 -15.01 8.09
C HIS A 292 23.04 -15.77 8.27
N TRP A 293 22.08 -15.15 8.95
CA TRP A 293 20.73 -15.70 9.12
C TRP A 293 19.68 -14.67 8.67
N GLY A 294 18.39 -15.01 8.71
CA GLY A 294 17.31 -14.04 8.49
C GLY A 294 17.21 -13.41 7.09
N THR A 295 18.04 -13.79 6.12
CA THR A 295 18.09 -13.10 4.82
C THR A 295 17.98 -14.03 3.61
N PHE A 296 18.65 -15.18 3.59
CA PHE A 296 18.59 -16.14 2.48
C PHE A 296 18.38 -17.57 2.99
N ASN A 297 17.69 -18.40 2.20
CA ASN A 297 17.59 -19.85 2.46
C ASN A 297 18.79 -20.57 1.83
N LEU A 298 19.89 -20.65 2.57
CA LEU A 298 21.15 -21.28 2.13
C LEU A 298 21.36 -22.70 2.69
N ALA A 299 20.56 -23.12 3.67
CA ALA A 299 20.75 -24.38 4.38
C ALA A 299 19.44 -25.10 4.70
N MET A 300 19.55 -26.28 5.31
CA MET A 300 18.44 -27.21 5.45
C MET A 300 17.68 -27.07 6.78
N HIS A 301 18.21 -26.30 7.72
CA HIS A 301 17.58 -25.95 9.00
C HIS A 301 16.41 -24.95 8.81
N PRO A 302 15.48 -24.81 9.77
CA PRO A 302 14.52 -23.72 9.79
C PRO A 302 15.22 -22.36 9.80
N TRP A 303 14.62 -21.33 9.19
CA TRP A 303 15.27 -20.02 9.03
C TRP A 303 15.56 -19.32 10.37
N ASP A 304 14.75 -19.62 11.40
CA ASP A 304 14.76 -19.06 12.75
C ASP A 304 15.63 -19.85 13.75
N GLU A 305 16.01 -21.09 13.41
CA GLU A 305 16.67 -22.01 14.32
C GLU A 305 18.06 -21.53 14.78
N PRO A 306 18.95 -21.03 13.90
CA PRO A 306 20.23 -20.46 14.33
C PRO A 306 20.11 -19.40 15.41
N ALA A 307 19.18 -18.45 15.22
CA ALA A 307 18.96 -17.34 16.12
C ALA A 307 18.36 -17.80 17.45
N ASP A 308 17.41 -18.73 17.43
CA ASP A 308 16.87 -19.31 18.67
C ASP A 308 17.93 -20.10 19.46
N THR A 309 18.75 -20.88 18.76
CA THR A 309 19.81 -21.69 19.38
C THR A 309 20.91 -20.82 19.98
N ILE A 310 21.43 -19.81 19.26
CA ILE A 310 22.44 -18.92 19.84
C ILE A 310 21.86 -18.08 20.98
N PHE A 311 20.63 -17.58 20.85
CA PHE A 311 19.97 -16.82 21.91
C PHE A 311 19.83 -17.66 23.19
N ARG A 312 19.28 -18.87 23.10
CA ARG A 312 19.15 -19.75 24.28
C ARG A 312 20.50 -20.10 24.90
N ARG A 313 21.51 -20.44 24.10
CA ARG A 313 22.80 -20.92 24.61
C ARG A 313 23.69 -19.78 25.10
N GLY A 314 23.83 -18.70 24.33
CA GLY A 314 24.60 -17.52 24.71
C GLY A 314 24.05 -16.84 25.97
N THR A 315 22.72 -16.71 26.10
CA THR A 315 22.12 -16.24 27.35
C THR A 315 22.39 -17.19 28.52
N ALA A 316 22.38 -18.52 28.30
CA ALA A 316 22.70 -19.50 29.35
C ALA A 316 24.18 -19.53 29.75
N SER A 317 25.10 -19.19 28.84
CA SER A 317 26.54 -19.05 29.12
C SER A 317 26.97 -17.66 29.59
N GLY A 318 26.03 -16.70 29.69
CA GLY A 318 26.34 -15.30 30.04
C GLY A 318 27.10 -14.54 28.95
N THR A 319 27.09 -15.03 27.71
CA THR A 319 27.73 -14.38 26.56
C THR A 319 26.99 -13.09 26.20
N PRO A 320 27.65 -11.92 26.12
CA PRO A 320 27.01 -10.68 25.71
C PRO A 320 26.60 -10.74 24.22
N LEU A 321 25.32 -11.00 23.96
CA LEU A 321 24.78 -11.08 22.60
C LEU A 321 24.21 -9.74 22.15
N LEU A 322 24.53 -9.33 20.92
CA LEU A 322 23.96 -8.17 20.24
C LEU A 322 23.07 -8.68 19.08
N MET A 323 21.75 -8.74 19.28
CA MET A 323 20.80 -9.31 18.30
C MET A 323 19.78 -8.26 17.82
N PRO A 324 20.21 -7.25 17.05
CA PRO A 324 19.32 -6.21 16.51
C PRO A 324 18.26 -6.79 15.56
N ARG A 325 17.19 -6.02 15.30
CA ARG A 325 16.35 -6.23 14.11
C ARG A 325 17.15 -5.89 12.85
N ILE A 326 16.71 -6.41 11.71
CA ILE A 326 17.30 -6.07 10.42
C ILE A 326 17.10 -4.56 10.19
N GLY A 327 18.18 -3.84 9.88
CA GLY A 327 18.18 -2.37 9.75
C GLY A 327 18.19 -1.59 11.07
N GLU A 328 18.24 -2.24 12.24
CA GLU A 328 18.36 -1.54 13.52
C GLU A 328 19.83 -1.17 13.78
N ALA A 329 20.11 0.13 13.89
CA ALA A 329 21.45 0.65 14.14
C ALA A 329 21.75 0.64 15.65
N VAL A 330 22.69 -0.20 16.08
CA VAL A 330 22.98 -0.49 17.49
C VAL A 330 24.44 -0.26 17.86
N GLU A 331 24.66 0.22 19.09
CA GLU A 331 25.99 0.41 19.68
C GLU A 331 26.29 -0.76 20.64
N PRO A 332 27.54 -1.24 20.77
CA PRO A 332 27.89 -2.41 21.58
C PRO A 332 27.96 -2.12 23.09
N THR A 333 27.08 -1.25 23.58
CA THR A 333 26.84 -1.06 25.02
C THR A 333 25.89 -2.15 25.54
N PRO A 334 25.90 -2.48 26.84
CA PRO A 334 25.02 -3.53 27.37
C PRO A 334 23.54 -3.18 27.14
N ILE A 335 22.85 -3.98 26.31
CA ILE A 335 21.40 -3.90 26.14
C ILE A 335 20.76 -4.76 27.23
N ASP A 336 20.05 -4.12 28.17
CA ASP A 336 19.51 -4.80 29.37
C ASP A 336 18.53 -5.95 29.05
N VAL A 337 17.86 -5.93 27.89
CA VAL A 337 16.98 -7.01 27.42
C VAL A 337 17.06 -7.19 25.90
N ILE A 338 17.50 -8.37 25.44
CA ILE A 338 17.37 -8.78 24.04
C ILE A 338 15.93 -9.24 23.78
N SER A 339 15.24 -8.60 22.84
CA SER A 339 13.93 -9.04 22.37
C SER A 339 14.07 -10.06 21.24
N PRO A 340 13.62 -11.33 21.39
CA PRO A 340 13.78 -12.37 20.38
C PRO A 340 12.73 -12.24 19.26
N TRP A 341 12.80 -11.12 18.53
CA TRP A 341 11.81 -10.65 17.56
C TRP A 341 11.46 -11.66 16.46
N TRP A 342 12.41 -12.50 16.06
CA TRP A 342 12.21 -13.54 15.04
C TRP A 342 11.14 -14.57 15.42
N ARG A 343 10.96 -14.81 16.73
CA ARG A 343 9.93 -15.74 17.24
C ARG A 343 8.50 -15.30 16.91
N ALA A 344 8.25 -13.99 16.77
CA ALA A 344 6.94 -13.48 16.37
C ALA A 344 6.59 -13.90 14.93
N VAL A 345 7.57 -13.91 14.02
CA VAL A 345 7.38 -14.30 12.61
C VAL A 345 7.40 -15.82 12.42
N ALA A 346 8.14 -16.54 13.27
CA ALA A 346 8.16 -18.01 13.29
C ALA A 346 6.88 -18.64 13.90
N GLY A 347 6.06 -17.84 14.59
CA GLY A 347 4.94 -18.26 15.45
C GLY A 347 3.63 -18.66 14.75
N GLY A 348 3.66 -18.99 13.46
CA GLY A 348 2.49 -19.40 12.66
C GLY A 348 1.86 -20.76 13.04
N THR A 349 1.79 -21.12 14.32
CA THR A 349 1.00 -22.27 14.81
C THR A 349 0.33 -21.99 16.15
N ALA A 350 -0.97 -22.29 16.19
CA ALA A 350 -1.93 -22.11 17.29
C ALA A 350 -1.38 -22.05 18.73
N THR A 351 -1.84 -21.03 19.48
CA THR A 351 -1.84 -21.02 20.94
C THR A 351 -2.67 -22.19 21.49
N VAL A 352 -1.99 -23.30 21.80
CA VAL A 352 -2.60 -24.48 22.42
C VAL A 352 -3.03 -24.15 23.84
N THR A 353 -4.27 -23.67 23.99
CA THR A 353 -4.89 -23.35 25.28
C THR A 353 -4.82 -24.54 26.24
N GLU A 354 -4.79 -24.26 27.54
CA GLU A 354 -4.56 -25.29 28.56
C GLU A 354 -5.63 -26.40 28.53
N ALA A 355 -6.85 -26.08 28.08
CA ALA A 355 -7.92 -27.03 27.79
C ALA A 355 -7.52 -28.11 26.76
N GLN A 356 -6.76 -27.74 25.71
CA GLN A 356 -6.25 -28.67 24.70
C GLN A 356 -5.12 -29.56 25.26
N ARG A 357 -4.24 -29.01 26.13
CA ARG A 357 -3.25 -29.81 26.88
C ARG A 357 -3.94 -30.85 27.78
N ARG A 358 -5.03 -30.49 28.47
CA ARG A 358 -5.86 -31.43 29.27
C ARG A 358 -6.53 -32.51 28.41
N ARG A 359 -7.06 -32.18 27.23
CA ARG A 359 -7.61 -33.17 26.27
C ARG A 359 -6.53 -34.14 25.74
N ARG A 360 -5.33 -33.67 25.39
CA ARG A 360 -4.21 -34.54 24.95
C ARG A 360 -3.70 -35.46 26.08
N ARG A 361 -3.61 -34.99 27.33
CA ARG A 361 -3.26 -35.83 28.50
C ARG A 361 -4.31 -36.94 28.76
N ARG A 362 -5.61 -36.65 28.63
CA ARG A 362 -6.68 -37.69 28.74
C ARG A 362 -6.60 -38.74 27.63
N ARG A 363 -6.25 -38.39 26.38
CA ARG A 363 -6.06 -39.37 25.29
C ARG A 363 -4.82 -40.27 25.49
N ARG A 364 -3.69 -39.75 26.01
CA ARG A 364 -2.49 -40.58 26.27
C ARG A 364 -2.67 -41.59 27.41
N ARG A 365 -3.48 -41.30 28.44
CA ARG A 365 -3.77 -42.27 29.53
C ARG A 365 -4.68 -43.46 29.14
N ARG A 366 -5.29 -43.47 27.95
CA ARG A 366 -6.15 -44.58 27.46
C ARG A 366 -5.44 -45.60 26.54
N ARG A 367 -4.12 -45.51 26.36
CA ARG A 367 -3.33 -46.48 25.56
C ARG A 367 -2.08 -46.97 26.30
N ARG A 368 -2.27 -47.79 27.35
CA ARG A 368 -1.24 -48.67 27.95
C ARG A 368 -1.87 -49.65 28.97
N VAL A 369 -2.32 -50.82 28.50
CA VAL A 369 -2.45 -52.08 29.28
C VAL A 369 -2.36 -53.28 28.29
N THR A 370 -1.72 -54.36 28.73
CA THR A 370 -1.64 -55.70 28.12
C THR A 370 -2.22 -56.75 29.12
N TYR A 371 -2.54 -58.00 28.77
CA TYR A 371 -2.26 -58.76 27.54
C TYR A 371 -3.56 -59.50 27.05
N PRO A 372 -3.66 -60.81 26.66
CA PRO A 372 -4.86 -61.32 25.96
C PRO A 372 -5.61 -62.48 26.67
N ARG A 373 -6.62 -63.01 25.95
CA ARG A 373 -7.34 -64.32 26.04
C ARG A 373 -8.70 -64.38 26.75
N GLU A 374 -9.59 -65.12 26.06
CA GLU A 374 -10.75 -65.88 26.56
C GLU A 374 -11.91 -65.06 27.20
N THR A 375 -13.19 -65.44 27.15
CA THR A 375 -13.95 -66.41 26.33
C THR A 375 -15.43 -65.96 26.31
N THR A 376 -16.20 -66.44 25.31
CA THR A 376 -17.68 -66.67 25.34
C THR A 376 -18.69 -65.66 25.94
N HIS A 377 -19.76 -65.45 25.15
CA HIS A 377 -21.19 -65.67 25.51
C HIS A 377 -22.15 -64.51 25.88
N TRP A 378 -23.33 -64.54 25.22
CA TRP A 378 -24.67 -63.95 25.52
C TRP A 378 -24.77 -62.42 25.81
N ARG A 379 -25.83 -61.66 25.48
CA ARG A 379 -27.01 -61.62 24.57
C ARG A 379 -27.77 -60.28 24.92
N PRO A 380 -28.91 -59.90 24.31
CA PRO A 380 -29.18 -58.48 23.95
C PRO A 380 -30.38 -57.79 24.66
N CYS A 381 -30.88 -56.68 24.07
CA CYS A 381 -32.07 -55.85 24.41
C CYS A 381 -31.90 -54.90 25.63
N ARG A 382 -32.60 -53.77 25.78
CA ARG A 382 -33.66 -53.02 25.03
C ARG A 382 -33.37 -51.51 25.23
N THR A 383 -33.57 -50.61 24.25
CA THR A 383 -34.80 -49.84 23.98
C THR A 383 -35.44 -49.15 25.21
N GLU A 384 -35.49 -47.81 25.24
CA GLU A 384 -36.75 -47.04 25.07
C GLU A 384 -36.58 -45.51 25.05
N LEU A 385 -37.50 -44.83 24.34
CA LEU A 385 -37.71 -43.38 24.38
C LEU A 385 -38.54 -42.99 25.61
N ARG A 386 -38.47 -41.72 26.02
CA ARG A 386 -39.64 -41.04 26.62
C ARG A 386 -39.84 -39.63 26.08
N VAL A 387 -41.11 -39.32 25.80
CA VAL A 387 -41.68 -38.02 25.45
C VAL A 387 -42.62 -37.61 26.57
N THR A 388 -42.68 -36.32 26.93
CA THR A 388 -43.80 -35.73 27.69
C THR A 388 -44.11 -34.31 27.23
N LYS A 389 -45.41 -33.97 27.18
CA LYS A 389 -46.01 -32.69 26.76
C LYS A 389 -46.44 -31.83 27.97
N GLY A 390 -46.73 -30.54 27.76
CA GLY A 390 -47.65 -29.76 28.62
C GLY A 390 -47.51 -28.23 28.52
N GLY A 391 -48.58 -27.51 28.14
CA GLY A 391 -48.68 -26.03 28.13
C GLY A 391 -49.24 -25.44 29.45
N PRO A 392 -49.77 -24.18 29.51
CA PRO A 392 -50.73 -23.62 28.53
C PRO A 392 -50.53 -22.11 28.15
N VAL A 393 -51.58 -21.50 27.57
CA VAL A 393 -51.61 -20.25 26.76
C VAL A 393 -52.53 -19.16 27.35
N ARG A 394 -52.32 -17.86 27.03
CA ARG A 394 -53.40 -16.86 26.79
C ARG A 394 -52.98 -15.66 25.92
N HIS A 395 -53.91 -15.18 25.07
CA HIS A 395 -53.83 -14.00 24.18
C HIS A 395 -54.27 -12.69 24.89
N ILE A 396 -54.09 -11.48 24.34
CA ILE A 396 -54.91 -10.69 23.35
C ILE A 396 -54.11 -9.38 23.06
N GLY A 397 -54.15 -8.66 21.91
CA GLY A 397 -54.97 -8.75 20.69
C GLY A 397 -54.50 -7.79 19.55
N GLU A 398 -55.30 -7.65 18.49
CA GLU A 398 -54.98 -7.00 17.19
C GLU A 398 -55.52 -5.56 17.03
N PHE A 399 -55.06 -4.80 16.01
CA PHE A 399 -55.85 -3.87 15.15
C PHE A 399 -54.96 -3.39 13.97
N ARG A 400 -55.14 -3.77 12.68
CA ARG A 400 -56.13 -3.42 11.59
C ARG A 400 -55.85 -2.14 10.76
N LEU A 401 -55.76 -2.32 9.44
CA LEU A 401 -55.62 -1.28 8.38
C LEU A 401 -56.97 -0.91 7.72
N PRO A 402 -57.06 0.30 7.11
CA PRO A 402 -57.52 0.44 5.71
C PRO A 402 -56.82 1.60 4.94
N ARG A 403 -56.97 1.90 3.63
CA ARG A 403 -57.26 1.23 2.33
C ARG A 403 -57.62 2.36 1.30
N PHE A 404 -57.31 2.21 -0.01
CA PHE A 404 -57.71 3.08 -1.16
C PHE A 404 -57.10 4.51 -1.26
N ALA A 405 -57.05 5.25 -2.39
CA ALA A 405 -56.97 4.95 -3.84
C ALA A 405 -56.66 6.25 -4.67
N MET A 406 -56.27 6.12 -5.96
CA MET A 406 -56.07 7.20 -6.97
C MET A 406 -57.41 7.88 -7.43
N PRO A 407 -57.52 8.87 -8.38
CA PRO A 407 -56.57 9.31 -9.45
C PRO A 407 -56.62 10.79 -9.99
N ARG A 408 -55.94 11.01 -11.15
CA ARG A 408 -56.19 11.99 -12.28
C ARG A 408 -55.46 13.36 -12.29
N THR A 409 -54.50 13.60 -13.23
CA THR A 409 -54.58 14.27 -14.58
C THR A 409 -54.89 15.78 -14.53
N SER A 410 -54.35 16.71 -15.36
CA SER A 410 -53.47 16.67 -16.55
C SER A 410 -53.02 18.09 -17.00
N SER A 411 -51.88 18.20 -17.71
CA SER A 411 -51.52 19.17 -18.79
C SER A 411 -51.89 20.69 -18.72
N ALA A 412 -50.90 21.58 -18.96
CA ALA A 412 -50.73 22.33 -20.24
C ALA A 412 -49.95 23.68 -20.15
N LEU A 413 -48.79 23.75 -20.85
CA LEU A 413 -48.45 24.76 -21.88
C LEU A 413 -48.94 26.24 -21.75
N ARG A 414 -48.02 27.20 -21.48
CA ARG A 414 -47.40 28.13 -22.47
C ARG A 414 -46.63 29.32 -21.85
N SER A 415 -45.55 29.71 -22.54
CA SER A 415 -44.71 30.93 -22.45
C SER A 415 -45.47 32.19 -22.98
N PRO A 416 -44.87 33.39 -23.26
CA PRO A 416 -43.45 33.83 -23.20
C PRO A 416 -43.16 35.33 -22.80
N LEU A 417 -41.87 35.73 -22.79
CA LEU A 417 -41.25 37.07 -23.13
C LEU A 417 -41.74 38.38 -22.42
N ALA A 418 -41.02 39.50 -22.34
CA ALA A 418 -39.58 39.86 -22.32
C ALA A 418 -39.40 41.39 -22.11
N ALA A 419 -38.16 41.83 -21.82
CA ALA A 419 -37.61 43.19 -22.12
C ALA A 419 -38.15 44.42 -21.30
N VAL A 420 -37.48 45.57 -21.13
CA VAL A 420 -36.06 45.98 -21.35
C VAL A 420 -35.74 47.34 -20.65
N ALA A 421 -34.49 47.50 -20.16
CA ALA A 421 -33.65 48.71 -20.01
C ALA A 421 -34.01 50.02 -19.22
N LEU A 422 -33.07 50.33 -18.30
CA LEU A 422 -32.27 51.58 -18.10
C LEU A 422 -32.76 52.92 -17.47
N ALA A 423 -31.92 53.35 -16.50
CA ALA A 423 -31.31 54.69 -16.28
C ALA A 423 -32.11 55.87 -15.64
N ALA A 424 -31.59 56.46 -14.53
CA ALA A 424 -30.65 57.62 -14.56
C ALA A 424 -30.42 58.34 -13.18
N LEU A 425 -29.16 58.73 -12.95
CA LEU A 425 -28.59 59.87 -12.16
C LEU A 425 -29.09 60.29 -10.75
N SER A 426 -28.24 60.01 -9.75
CA SER A 426 -27.54 60.92 -8.81
C SER A 426 -27.99 62.37 -8.49
N LEU A 427 -28.09 62.70 -7.19
CA LEU A 427 -27.62 63.91 -6.43
C LEU A 427 -28.44 64.05 -5.11
N ALA A 428 -28.01 64.62 -3.98
CA ALA A 428 -26.73 64.61 -3.23
C ALA A 428 -26.96 65.23 -1.82
N CYS A 429 -26.09 64.89 -0.84
CA CYS A 429 -25.88 65.56 0.46
C CYS A 429 -26.99 65.49 1.55
N GLY A 430 -26.59 65.34 2.84
CA GLY A 430 -27.44 65.81 3.96
C GLY A 430 -27.50 65.04 5.30
N SER A 431 -26.42 64.38 5.76
CA SER A 431 -26.15 64.05 7.19
C SER A 431 -27.28 63.56 8.13
N GLY A 432 -27.18 62.30 8.56
CA GLY A 432 -27.20 62.00 10.01
C GLY A 432 -28.44 61.37 10.65
N SER A 433 -28.65 60.07 10.43
CA SER A 433 -29.05 59.16 11.52
C SER A 433 -28.57 57.74 11.22
N GLU A 434 -27.93 57.09 12.20
CA GLU A 434 -27.39 55.74 12.05
C GLU A 434 -28.50 54.69 12.14
N GLN A 435 -28.70 53.92 11.07
CA GLN A 435 -29.14 52.52 11.13
C GLN A 435 -28.96 51.88 9.75
N GLY A 436 -28.34 50.69 9.71
CA GLY A 436 -28.04 49.98 8.46
C GLY A 436 -26.55 49.92 8.08
N ALA A 437 -25.67 49.60 9.03
CA ALA A 437 -24.38 49.01 8.68
C ALA A 437 -24.67 47.68 7.96
N GLY A 438 -24.47 47.65 6.64
CA GLY A 438 -24.80 46.49 5.82
C GLY A 438 -24.03 45.26 6.27
N ALA A 439 -24.73 44.14 6.47
CA ALA A 439 -24.08 42.87 6.74
C ALA A 439 -23.16 42.51 5.57
N ALA A 440 -21.85 42.49 5.80
CA ALA A 440 -20.88 42.09 4.80
C ALA A 440 -21.16 40.64 4.37
N SER A 441 -21.11 40.38 3.07
CA SER A 441 -21.37 39.03 2.53
C SER A 441 -20.33 38.05 3.07
N THR A 442 -20.79 36.90 3.59
CA THR A 442 -19.89 35.87 4.09
C THR A 442 -19.01 35.28 2.97
N LEU A 443 -19.44 35.40 1.70
CA LEU A 443 -18.67 35.00 0.52
C LEU A 443 -17.37 35.78 0.33
N THR A 444 -17.23 36.98 0.92
CA THR A 444 -16.05 37.85 0.76
C THR A 444 -15.45 38.27 2.11
N MET A 445 -15.65 37.47 3.17
CA MET A 445 -14.98 37.76 4.45
C MET A 445 -13.47 37.52 4.33
N PRO A 446 -12.63 38.45 4.81
CA PRO A 446 -11.19 38.29 4.76
C PRO A 446 -10.74 37.12 5.65
N VAL A 447 -9.85 36.30 5.12
CA VAL A 447 -9.14 35.27 5.90
C VAL A 447 -7.99 35.95 6.65
N PRO A 448 -7.75 35.65 7.94
CA PRO A 448 -6.59 36.15 8.66
C PRO A 448 -5.27 35.86 7.92
N ALA A 449 -4.39 36.87 7.84
CA ALA A 449 -3.16 36.79 7.06
C ALA A 449 -2.19 35.73 7.59
N GLU A 450 -2.22 35.47 8.91
CA GLU A 450 -1.43 34.45 9.60
C GLU A 450 -1.79 33.03 9.12
N ALA A 451 -3.08 32.78 8.85
CA ALA A 451 -3.54 31.49 8.35
C ALA A 451 -3.18 31.30 6.86
N LEU A 452 -3.28 32.35 6.04
CA LEU A 452 -2.82 32.34 4.65
C LEU A 452 -1.30 32.12 4.55
N ALA A 453 -0.51 32.75 5.43
CA ALA A 453 0.95 32.65 5.49
C ALA A 453 1.44 31.31 6.07
N ALA A 454 0.61 30.59 6.82
CA ALA A 454 0.92 29.26 7.33
C ALA A 454 0.88 28.16 6.24
N ILE A 455 0.29 28.45 5.07
CA ILE A 455 0.34 27.61 3.87
C ILE A 455 1.61 27.97 3.09
N ASP A 456 2.62 27.09 3.15
CA ASP A 456 3.93 27.32 2.53
C ASP A 456 4.50 26.07 1.86
N THR A 457 5.26 26.29 0.77
CA THR A 457 5.92 25.24 -0.02
C THR A 457 6.86 24.36 0.81
N ALA A 458 7.52 24.90 1.84
CA ALA A 458 8.48 24.13 2.63
C ALA A 458 7.78 23.05 3.46
N THR A 459 6.67 23.41 4.11
CA THR A 459 5.80 22.50 4.87
C THR A 459 5.15 21.45 3.96
N LEU A 460 4.59 21.88 2.81
CA LEU A 460 4.03 20.96 1.82
C LEU A 460 5.08 19.94 1.36
N MET A 461 6.24 20.40 0.91
CA MET A 461 7.32 19.52 0.43
C MET A 461 7.98 18.72 1.55
N GLN A 462 7.84 19.10 2.83
CA GLN A 462 8.24 18.24 3.95
C GLN A 462 7.27 17.06 4.07
N HIS A 463 5.97 17.31 4.07
CA HIS A 463 4.96 16.26 4.19
C HIS A 463 4.95 15.32 2.97
N ILE A 464 5.01 15.87 1.74
CA ILE A 464 5.07 15.07 0.49
C ILE A 464 6.27 14.13 0.52
N ARG A 465 7.48 14.64 0.80
CA ARG A 465 8.71 13.83 0.85
C ARG A 465 8.67 12.70 1.87
N VAL A 466 7.93 12.86 2.97
CA VAL A 466 7.71 11.75 3.90
C VAL A 466 6.71 10.79 3.27
N LEU A 467 5.48 11.25 3.01
CA LEU A 467 4.37 10.41 2.54
C LEU A 467 4.72 9.58 1.30
N SER A 468 5.42 10.16 0.33
CA SER A 468 5.84 9.51 -0.93
C SER A 468 7.20 8.80 -0.86
N ALA A 469 7.74 8.51 0.33
CA ALA A 469 9.00 7.79 0.46
C ALA A 469 8.81 6.27 0.40
N ASP A 470 9.80 5.56 -0.18
CA ASP A 470 9.92 4.10 -0.20
C ASP A 470 9.72 3.47 1.19
N SER A 471 10.12 4.18 2.24
CA SER A 471 9.99 3.70 3.62
C SER A 471 8.53 3.54 4.06
N LEU A 472 7.57 4.20 3.42
CA LEU A 472 6.12 3.99 3.58
C LEU A 472 5.52 2.97 2.60
N LEU A 473 6.35 2.30 1.79
CA LEU A 473 6.02 1.09 1.04
C LEU A 473 4.75 1.23 0.17
N GLY A 474 4.53 2.41 -0.41
CA GLY A 474 3.38 2.73 -1.24
C GLY A 474 2.01 2.72 -0.55
N ARG A 475 1.97 2.71 0.79
CA ARG A 475 0.77 3.01 1.60
C ARG A 475 -0.48 2.15 1.31
N LEU A 476 -0.36 0.89 0.89
CA LEU A 476 -1.52 0.01 0.67
C LEU A 476 -2.32 -0.24 1.96
N PRO A 477 -3.66 -0.24 1.94
CA PRO A 477 -4.48 -0.58 3.10
C PRO A 477 -4.19 -1.99 3.64
N GLY A 478 -4.14 -2.11 4.97
CA GLY A 478 -3.78 -3.34 5.68
C GLY A 478 -2.32 -3.78 5.52
N SER A 479 -1.42 -2.90 5.09
CA SER A 479 0.01 -3.15 4.99
C SER A 479 0.81 -2.43 6.09
N LEU A 480 2.12 -2.72 6.17
CA LEU A 480 3.06 -1.94 6.99
C LEU A 480 3.15 -0.47 6.53
N GLY A 481 2.83 -0.18 5.26
CA GLY A 481 2.74 1.18 4.75
C GLY A 481 1.62 1.96 5.44
N GLU A 482 0.43 1.37 5.59
CA GLU A 482 -0.67 1.95 6.39
C GLU A 482 -0.22 2.25 7.82
N GLU A 483 0.40 1.29 8.52
CA GLU A 483 0.79 1.47 9.92
C GLU A 483 1.72 2.68 10.10
N LYS A 484 2.64 2.90 9.16
CA LYS A 484 3.53 4.07 9.13
C LYS A 484 2.80 5.35 8.78
N THR A 485 1.92 5.33 7.78
CA THR A 485 1.15 6.52 7.35
C THR A 485 0.23 7.00 8.45
N VAL A 486 -0.54 6.09 9.06
CA VAL A 486 -1.44 6.40 10.17
C VAL A 486 -0.67 6.98 11.35
N ALA A 487 0.44 6.34 11.75
CA ALA A 487 1.27 6.85 12.84
C ALA A 487 1.82 8.26 12.55
N TYR A 488 2.27 8.51 11.32
CA TYR A 488 2.75 9.82 10.89
C TYR A 488 1.64 10.89 10.95
N LEU A 489 0.46 10.61 10.39
CA LEU A 489 -0.67 11.53 10.40
C LEU A 489 -1.14 11.85 11.83
N GLU A 490 -1.24 10.83 12.69
CA GLU A 490 -1.53 11.03 14.11
C GLU A 490 -0.47 11.90 14.80
N GLU A 491 0.81 11.67 14.53
CA GLU A 491 1.92 12.47 15.09
C GLU A 491 1.84 13.94 14.63
N GLN A 492 1.59 14.20 13.34
CA GLN A 492 1.50 15.56 12.82
C GLN A 492 0.30 16.31 13.43
N PHE A 493 -0.89 15.68 13.51
CA PHE A 493 -2.05 16.32 14.14
C PHE A 493 -1.85 16.59 15.64
N LYS A 494 -1.19 15.67 16.37
CA LYS A 494 -0.81 15.87 17.78
C LYS A 494 0.21 17.00 17.94
N ALA A 495 1.21 17.08 17.06
CA ALA A 495 2.22 18.14 17.08
C ALA A 495 1.64 19.54 16.81
N MET A 496 0.57 19.62 16.00
CA MET A 496 -0.20 20.86 15.79
C MET A 496 -1.13 21.22 16.97
N GLY A 497 -1.28 20.34 17.97
CA GLY A 497 -2.21 20.55 19.08
C GLY A 497 -3.67 20.60 18.64
N LEU A 498 -4.04 19.78 17.66
CA LEU A 498 -5.42 19.51 17.25
C LEU A 498 -5.99 18.35 18.08
N ALA A 499 -7.29 18.37 18.34
CA ALA A 499 -7.93 17.32 19.13
C ALA A 499 -8.18 16.05 18.28
N PRO A 500 -8.24 14.86 18.91
CA PRO A 500 -8.71 13.64 18.25
C PRO A 500 -10.09 13.85 17.62
N GLY A 501 -10.24 13.43 16.37
CA GLY A 501 -11.49 13.57 15.62
C GLY A 501 -12.51 12.46 15.90
N ASN A 502 -12.10 11.29 16.43
CA ASN A 502 -13.02 10.23 16.81
C ASN A 502 -13.61 10.51 18.22
N PRO A 503 -14.95 10.47 18.41
CA PRO A 503 -15.59 10.64 19.72
C PRO A 503 -15.12 9.69 20.84
N ASP A 504 -14.44 8.58 20.52
CA ASP A 504 -13.79 7.71 21.51
C ASP A 504 -12.47 8.26 22.09
N GLY A 505 -12.00 9.41 21.61
CA GLY A 505 -10.75 10.06 22.03
C GLY A 505 -9.53 9.66 21.21
N THR A 506 -9.68 8.90 20.13
CA THR A 506 -8.60 8.53 19.20
C THR A 506 -8.58 9.41 17.94
N TYR A 507 -7.48 9.33 17.19
CA TYR A 507 -7.38 9.97 15.87
C TYR A 507 -7.81 9.03 14.74
N THR A 508 -8.30 7.81 15.02
CA THR A 508 -8.55 6.81 13.98
C THR A 508 -9.98 6.26 14.04
N GLN A 509 -10.65 6.22 12.89
CA GLN A 509 -11.88 5.44 12.70
C GLN A 509 -11.52 4.15 11.98
N ARG A 510 -11.79 3.01 12.62
CA ARG A 510 -11.64 1.69 12.01
C ARG A 510 -12.61 1.53 10.84
N VAL A 511 -12.09 1.10 9.69
CA VAL A 511 -12.81 0.77 8.46
C VAL A 511 -12.64 -0.75 8.20
N PRO A 512 -13.64 -1.58 8.54
CA PRO A 512 -13.58 -3.02 8.29
C PRO A 512 -13.75 -3.33 6.80
N LEU A 513 -12.72 -3.93 6.20
CA LEU A 513 -12.66 -4.30 4.79
C LEU A 513 -12.53 -5.80 4.60
N VAL A 514 -12.95 -6.27 3.43
CA VAL A 514 -12.66 -7.64 2.96
C VAL A 514 -12.07 -7.61 1.56
N GLY A 515 -10.89 -8.21 1.40
CA GLY A 515 -10.34 -8.61 0.11
C GLY A 515 -11.01 -9.89 -0.36
N ILE A 516 -11.58 -9.85 -1.56
CA ILE A 516 -12.23 -10.97 -2.25
C ILE A 516 -11.50 -11.19 -3.56
N THR A 517 -10.98 -12.41 -3.76
CA THR A 517 -10.29 -12.81 -4.99
C THR A 517 -11.00 -14.00 -5.61
N VAL A 518 -11.52 -13.84 -6.83
CA VAL A 518 -12.04 -14.97 -7.61
C VAL A 518 -10.88 -15.88 -8.01
N THR A 519 -10.94 -17.16 -7.62
CA THR A 519 -9.90 -18.14 -7.88
C THR A 519 -10.16 -18.95 -9.14
N GLY A 520 -9.10 -19.27 -9.88
CA GLY A 520 -9.17 -20.06 -11.10
C GLY A 520 -9.64 -19.26 -12.32
N ALA A 521 -10.40 -19.92 -13.18
CA ALA A 521 -10.98 -19.35 -14.40
C ALA A 521 -12.44 -19.85 -14.51
N PRO A 522 -13.40 -19.17 -13.86
CA PRO A 522 -14.79 -19.59 -13.90
C PRO A 522 -15.32 -19.60 -15.34
N ALA A 523 -16.25 -20.51 -15.62
CA ALA A 523 -16.92 -20.60 -16.91
C ALA A 523 -18.32 -19.97 -16.81
N LEU A 524 -18.51 -18.83 -17.46
CA LEU A 524 -19.84 -18.25 -17.66
C LEU A 524 -20.43 -18.83 -18.93
N THR A 525 -21.55 -19.54 -18.79
CA THR A 525 -22.28 -20.15 -19.89
C THR A 525 -23.64 -19.48 -20.06
N PHE A 526 -23.93 -19.07 -21.29
CA PHE A 526 -25.27 -18.68 -21.73
C PHE A 526 -25.95 -19.85 -22.42
N SER A 527 -27.24 -20.07 -22.15
CA SER A 527 -28.02 -21.19 -22.69
C SER A 527 -29.41 -20.75 -23.16
N ALA A 528 -29.82 -21.23 -24.33
CA ALA A 528 -31.15 -20.98 -24.91
C ALA A 528 -31.52 -22.11 -25.87
N ALA A 529 -32.72 -22.67 -25.73
CA ALA A 529 -33.37 -23.60 -26.68
C ALA A 529 -32.45 -24.63 -27.38
N GLY A 530 -31.61 -25.34 -26.61
CA GLY A 530 -30.72 -26.39 -27.13
C GLY A 530 -29.33 -25.92 -27.61
N ALA A 531 -29.07 -24.60 -27.61
CA ALA A 531 -27.75 -24.01 -27.83
C ALA A 531 -27.13 -23.52 -26.52
N SER A 532 -25.80 -23.58 -26.43
CA SER A 532 -25.02 -23.07 -25.29
C SER A 532 -23.73 -22.39 -25.78
N ARG A 533 -23.38 -21.25 -25.17
CA ARG A 533 -22.14 -20.51 -25.42
C ARG A 533 -21.40 -20.30 -24.10
N THR A 534 -20.18 -20.82 -23.99
CA THR A 534 -19.31 -20.57 -22.82
C THR A 534 -18.30 -19.49 -23.17
N LEU A 535 -18.18 -18.49 -22.30
CA LEU A 535 -17.25 -17.37 -22.43
C LEU A 535 -15.90 -17.68 -21.80
N LYS A 536 -14.82 -17.17 -22.40
CA LYS A 536 -13.47 -17.23 -21.84
C LYS A 536 -13.30 -16.20 -20.73
N TRP A 537 -12.91 -16.67 -19.55
CA TRP A 537 -12.51 -15.81 -18.44
C TRP A 537 -11.41 -14.82 -18.88
N LYS A 538 -11.55 -13.55 -18.45
CA LYS A 538 -10.76 -12.37 -18.85
C LYS A 538 -10.90 -11.96 -20.32
N ASP A 539 -10.80 -12.86 -21.28
CA ASP A 539 -10.84 -12.47 -22.71
C ASP A 539 -12.24 -11.98 -23.14
N ASP A 540 -13.28 -12.70 -22.74
CA ASP A 540 -14.67 -12.45 -23.15
C ASP A 540 -15.49 -11.75 -22.04
N TYR A 541 -15.14 -12.00 -20.78
CA TYR A 541 -15.86 -11.48 -19.62
C TYR A 541 -14.99 -11.44 -18.36
N VAL A 542 -15.36 -10.59 -17.41
CA VAL A 542 -14.85 -10.58 -16.04
C VAL A 542 -16.03 -10.47 -15.09
N ALA A 543 -16.07 -11.29 -14.04
CA ALA A 543 -17.13 -11.30 -13.06
C ALA A 543 -16.56 -11.56 -11.66
N TRP A 544 -17.19 -10.99 -10.65
CA TRP A 544 -16.82 -11.08 -9.25
C TRP A 544 -18.08 -11.18 -8.40
N THR A 545 -17.88 -11.35 -7.11
CA THR A 545 -18.92 -11.12 -6.12
C THR A 545 -18.39 -10.20 -5.04
N LYS A 546 -19.31 -9.53 -4.35
CA LYS A 546 -19.04 -8.78 -3.11
C LYS A 546 -19.55 -9.52 -1.88
N HIS A 547 -20.23 -10.65 -2.07
CA HIS A 547 -20.64 -11.58 -1.03
C HIS A 547 -19.44 -12.08 -0.24
N VAL A 548 -19.48 -11.97 1.09
CA VAL A 548 -18.40 -12.49 1.97
C VAL A 548 -18.60 -13.99 2.22
N ALA A 549 -18.52 -14.75 1.13
CA ALA A 549 -18.73 -16.19 1.08
C ALA A 549 -17.65 -16.89 0.20
N PRO A 550 -17.30 -18.16 0.49
CA PRO A 550 -16.33 -18.92 -0.31
C PRO A 550 -16.76 -19.16 -1.77
N THR A 551 -18.06 -19.01 -2.06
CA THR A 551 -18.63 -19.19 -3.39
C THR A 551 -19.82 -18.27 -3.60
N ALA A 552 -20.04 -17.82 -4.85
CA ALA A 552 -21.29 -17.23 -5.30
C ALA A 552 -21.60 -17.71 -6.73
N SER A 553 -22.88 -17.88 -7.08
CA SER A 553 -23.26 -18.56 -8.34
C SER A 553 -24.52 -18.01 -8.98
N LEU A 554 -24.53 -17.93 -10.30
CA LEU A 554 -25.75 -17.90 -11.10
C LEU A 554 -26.10 -19.33 -11.53
N ASN A 555 -27.35 -19.74 -11.34
CA ASN A 555 -27.83 -21.09 -11.66
C ASN A 555 -29.02 -21.01 -12.61
N ASN A 556 -28.75 -21.02 -13.93
CA ASN A 556 -29.72 -20.81 -14.99
C ASN A 556 -30.58 -19.53 -14.78
N SER A 557 -29.92 -18.44 -14.37
CA SER A 557 -30.56 -17.16 -14.11
C SER A 557 -31.05 -16.51 -15.41
N ASP A 558 -32.35 -16.19 -15.50
CA ASP A 558 -32.93 -15.52 -16.69
C ASP A 558 -32.21 -14.20 -16.98
N LEU A 559 -31.82 -13.97 -18.23
CA LEU A 559 -31.25 -12.70 -18.67
C LEU A 559 -32.34 -11.71 -19.12
N VAL A 560 -32.29 -10.50 -18.58
CA VAL A 560 -33.16 -9.38 -18.97
C VAL A 560 -32.30 -8.20 -19.38
N PHE A 561 -32.45 -7.70 -20.60
CA PHE A 561 -31.85 -6.44 -21.00
C PHE A 561 -32.70 -5.28 -20.50
N VAL A 562 -32.13 -4.45 -19.63
CA VAL A 562 -32.84 -3.31 -19.00
C VAL A 562 -32.29 -1.96 -19.46
N GLY A 563 -31.82 -1.87 -20.71
CA GLY A 563 -31.37 -0.60 -21.30
C GLY A 563 -30.14 -0.07 -20.57
N TYR A 564 -30.24 1.14 -20.03
CA TYR A 564 -29.21 1.74 -19.17
C TYR A 564 -29.43 1.42 -17.68
N GLY A 565 -30.51 0.73 -17.30
CA GLY A 565 -30.87 0.46 -15.91
C GLY A 565 -31.16 1.72 -15.10
N THR A 566 -31.58 2.81 -15.75
CA THR A 566 -31.75 4.12 -15.14
C THR A 566 -33.14 4.31 -14.54
N GLU A 567 -33.20 4.70 -13.27
CA GLU A 567 -34.39 5.30 -12.63
C GLU A 567 -34.04 6.72 -12.15
N ALA A 568 -34.59 7.74 -12.83
CA ALA A 568 -34.35 9.16 -12.57
C ALA A 568 -35.68 9.94 -12.62
N PRO A 569 -36.42 10.05 -11.49
CA PRO A 569 -37.75 10.65 -11.45
C PRO A 569 -37.80 12.11 -11.91
N GLU A 570 -36.75 12.89 -11.65
CA GLU A 570 -36.60 14.30 -12.08
C GLU A 570 -36.53 14.45 -13.60
N PHE A 571 -36.04 13.43 -14.31
CA PHE A 571 -36.07 13.34 -15.77
C PHE A 571 -37.26 12.53 -16.30
N GLN A 572 -38.19 12.10 -15.43
CA GLN A 572 -39.30 11.20 -15.77
C GLN A 572 -38.81 9.94 -16.50
N TRP A 573 -37.71 9.36 -16.02
CA TRP A 573 -37.05 8.19 -16.62
C TRP A 573 -37.09 6.98 -15.69
N ASP A 574 -37.39 5.82 -16.27
CA ASP A 574 -37.44 4.51 -15.61
C ASP A 574 -37.25 3.46 -16.72
N ASP A 575 -36.14 2.73 -16.70
CA ASP A 575 -35.85 1.64 -17.65
C ASP A 575 -36.46 0.29 -17.25
N PHE A 576 -36.91 0.14 -16.00
CA PHE A 576 -37.52 -1.09 -15.49
C PHE A 576 -39.02 -1.15 -15.76
N LYS A 577 -39.70 0.00 -15.83
CA LYS A 577 -41.17 0.11 -16.06
C LYS A 577 -42.00 -0.78 -15.11
N GLY A 578 -41.50 -1.01 -13.91
CA GLY A 578 -42.11 -1.92 -12.92
C GLY A 578 -42.00 -3.43 -13.23
N MET A 579 -41.15 -3.86 -14.16
CA MET A 579 -40.86 -5.28 -14.39
C MET A 579 -40.21 -5.92 -13.15
N ASP A 580 -40.71 -7.09 -12.74
CA ASP A 580 -40.06 -7.91 -11.72
C ASP A 580 -38.82 -8.60 -12.29
N VAL A 581 -37.67 -8.21 -11.75
CA VAL A 581 -36.34 -8.73 -12.10
C VAL A 581 -35.65 -9.42 -10.91
N ALA A 582 -36.38 -9.65 -9.82
CA ALA A 582 -35.84 -10.35 -8.65
C ALA A 582 -35.37 -11.76 -9.03
N GLY A 583 -34.17 -12.13 -8.59
CA GLY A 583 -33.54 -13.42 -8.91
C GLY A 583 -33.12 -13.59 -10.38
N LYS A 584 -33.19 -12.53 -11.21
CA LYS A 584 -32.74 -12.55 -12.62
C LYS A 584 -31.36 -11.92 -12.78
N THR A 585 -30.73 -12.12 -13.94
CA THR A 585 -29.48 -11.43 -14.29
C THR A 585 -29.78 -10.27 -15.23
N LEU A 586 -29.46 -9.06 -14.78
CA LEU A 586 -29.63 -7.83 -15.53
C LEU A 586 -28.48 -7.66 -16.52
N VAL A 587 -28.79 -7.37 -17.78
CA VAL A 587 -27.83 -6.95 -18.80
C VAL A 587 -28.04 -5.46 -19.04
N MET A 588 -26.99 -4.66 -18.89
CA MET A 588 -27.08 -3.19 -18.93
C MET A 588 -26.01 -2.53 -19.79
N LEU A 589 -26.37 -1.41 -20.40
CA LEU A 589 -25.43 -0.43 -20.94
C LEU A 589 -24.81 0.40 -19.81
N VAL A 590 -23.63 0.96 -20.08
CA VAL A 590 -22.95 1.94 -19.20
C VAL A 590 -23.05 3.34 -19.78
N ASN A 591 -22.72 4.34 -18.96
CA ASN A 591 -22.97 5.77 -19.20
C ASN A 591 -24.48 6.11 -19.15
N ASP A 592 -24.81 7.40 -19.33
CA ASP A 592 -26.16 7.91 -19.45
C ASP A 592 -26.77 7.59 -20.82
N PRO A 593 -28.11 7.62 -20.97
CA PRO A 593 -28.77 7.54 -22.27
C PRO A 593 -28.25 8.61 -23.23
N ALA A 594 -27.81 8.20 -24.43
CA ALA A 594 -27.29 9.12 -25.44
C ALA A 594 -28.44 9.91 -26.11
N LEU A 595 -28.89 11.00 -25.48
CA LEU A 595 -30.00 11.82 -25.94
C LEU A 595 -29.58 12.90 -26.95
N ALA A 596 -30.44 13.17 -27.93
CA ALA A 596 -30.30 14.32 -28.82
C ALA A 596 -30.62 15.67 -28.13
N ASP A 597 -31.40 15.63 -27.06
CA ASP A 597 -31.68 16.77 -26.18
C ASP A 597 -30.69 16.78 -25.01
N THR A 598 -29.68 17.63 -25.11
CA THR A 598 -28.62 17.78 -24.10
C THR A 598 -29.03 18.59 -22.87
N SER A 599 -30.30 19.01 -22.74
CA SER A 599 -30.81 19.62 -21.50
C SER A 599 -31.14 18.59 -20.41
N GLN A 600 -31.23 17.30 -20.79
CA GLN A 600 -31.49 16.18 -19.90
C GLN A 600 -30.18 15.45 -19.56
N PHE A 601 -30.13 14.75 -18.42
CA PHE A 601 -28.95 14.03 -17.94
C PHE A 601 -27.64 14.84 -17.99
N GLY A 602 -27.68 16.15 -17.68
CA GLY A 602 -26.46 16.98 -17.63
C GLY A 602 -25.78 17.25 -18.98
N GLY A 603 -26.37 16.83 -20.10
CA GLY A 603 -25.81 17.00 -21.43
C GLY A 603 -24.57 16.12 -21.66
N PRO A 604 -23.39 16.69 -21.95
CA PRO A 604 -22.15 15.90 -22.03
C PRO A 604 -21.63 15.45 -20.66
N ARG A 605 -22.05 16.08 -19.55
CA ARG A 605 -21.62 15.67 -18.20
C ARG A 605 -22.30 14.36 -17.81
N MET A 606 -21.51 13.32 -17.52
CA MET A 606 -22.04 12.09 -16.92
C MET A 606 -22.75 12.41 -15.60
N THR A 607 -24.00 11.97 -15.45
CA THR A 607 -24.72 12.00 -14.17
C THR A 607 -24.39 10.77 -13.33
N TYR A 608 -24.79 10.75 -12.06
CA TYR A 608 -24.63 9.54 -11.25
C TYR A 608 -25.35 8.32 -11.87
N TYR A 609 -26.43 8.52 -12.62
CA TYR A 609 -27.14 7.45 -13.34
C TYR A 609 -26.24 6.74 -14.36
N GLY A 610 -25.34 7.46 -15.02
CA GLY A 610 -24.43 6.90 -16.01
C GLY A 610 -23.29 6.05 -15.42
N ARG A 611 -22.95 6.26 -14.15
CA ARG A 611 -21.82 5.58 -13.49
C ARG A 611 -22.07 4.07 -13.39
N TRP A 612 -21.06 3.27 -13.73
CA TRP A 612 -21.17 1.80 -13.69
C TRP A 612 -21.46 1.23 -12.29
N THR A 613 -21.07 1.91 -11.20
CA THR A 613 -21.40 1.50 -9.82
C THR A 613 -22.90 1.58 -9.54
N TYR A 614 -23.57 2.63 -10.03
CA TYR A 614 -25.03 2.77 -9.91
C TYR A 614 -25.76 1.56 -10.51
N LYS A 615 -25.27 1.02 -11.64
CA LYS A 615 -25.84 -0.18 -12.29
C LYS A 615 -25.84 -1.41 -11.37
N TYR A 616 -24.79 -1.61 -10.58
CA TYR A 616 -24.73 -2.67 -9.57
C TYR A 616 -25.63 -2.39 -8.35
N GLU A 617 -25.75 -1.12 -7.95
CA GLU A 617 -26.68 -0.71 -6.89
C GLU A 617 -28.15 -0.90 -7.30
N GLN A 618 -28.48 -0.80 -8.60
CA GLN A 618 -29.78 -1.19 -9.13
C GLN A 618 -30.00 -2.71 -9.06
N GLY A 619 -28.97 -3.51 -9.36
CA GLY A 619 -29.02 -4.97 -9.12
C GLY A 619 -29.37 -5.32 -7.68
N MET A 620 -28.71 -4.69 -6.71
CA MET A 620 -29.01 -4.79 -5.27
C MET A 620 -30.44 -4.33 -4.95
N LYS A 621 -30.83 -3.13 -5.39
CA LYS A 621 -32.16 -2.53 -5.13
C LYS A 621 -33.31 -3.39 -5.64
N HIS A 622 -33.18 -3.94 -6.84
CA HIS A 622 -34.20 -4.78 -7.49
C HIS A 622 -34.01 -6.28 -7.19
N LYS A 623 -33.07 -6.65 -6.31
CA LYS A 623 -32.78 -8.04 -5.88
C LYS A 623 -32.46 -8.98 -7.05
N ALA A 624 -31.78 -8.47 -8.07
CA ALA A 624 -31.29 -9.27 -9.17
C ALA A 624 -30.21 -10.25 -8.67
N ALA A 625 -30.24 -11.50 -9.15
CA ALA A 625 -29.20 -12.49 -8.88
C ALA A 625 -27.85 -12.08 -9.52
N GLY A 626 -27.89 -11.37 -10.64
CA GLY A 626 -26.65 -10.88 -11.26
C GLY A 626 -26.80 -9.58 -12.05
N VAL A 627 -25.66 -8.96 -12.35
CA VAL A 627 -25.57 -7.80 -13.24
C VAL A 627 -24.36 -7.96 -14.16
N LEU A 628 -24.60 -7.96 -15.47
CA LEU A 628 -23.57 -8.01 -16.51
C LEU A 628 -23.60 -6.71 -17.32
N LEU A 629 -22.57 -5.89 -17.18
CA LEU A 629 -22.41 -4.64 -17.92
C LEU A 629 -21.81 -4.90 -19.30
N ILE A 630 -22.35 -4.25 -20.32
CA ILE A 630 -21.81 -4.30 -21.69
C ILE A 630 -20.66 -3.30 -21.78
N HIS A 631 -19.45 -3.78 -22.06
CA HIS A 631 -18.32 -2.89 -22.31
C HIS A 631 -18.38 -2.29 -23.72
N GLU A 632 -18.27 -0.98 -23.81
CA GLU A 632 -17.99 -0.24 -25.03
C GLU A 632 -16.91 0.81 -24.74
N THR A 633 -15.81 0.82 -25.49
CA THR A 633 -14.63 1.67 -25.19
C THR A 633 -14.96 3.16 -25.05
N GLY A 634 -15.84 3.69 -25.90
CA GLY A 634 -16.29 5.09 -25.82
C GLY A 634 -17.09 5.38 -24.54
N PRO A 635 -18.28 4.77 -24.36
CA PRO A 635 -19.10 4.92 -23.14
C PRO A 635 -18.41 4.57 -21.83
N ALA A 636 -17.46 3.61 -21.81
CA ALA A 636 -16.67 3.29 -20.62
C ALA A 636 -15.52 4.29 -20.37
N GLY A 637 -15.03 4.96 -21.41
CA GLY A 637 -13.87 5.86 -21.35
C GLY A 637 -12.52 5.14 -21.27
N TYR A 638 -12.48 3.82 -21.38
CA TYR A 638 -11.26 2.99 -21.33
C TYR A 638 -11.42 1.66 -22.08
N PRO A 639 -10.31 1.06 -22.59
CA PRO A 639 -10.34 -0.24 -23.25
C PRO A 639 -10.70 -1.39 -22.29
N PHE A 640 -11.17 -2.51 -22.84
CA PHE A 640 -11.58 -3.68 -22.05
C PHE A 640 -10.43 -4.26 -21.19
N SER A 641 -9.17 -4.04 -21.56
CA SER A 641 -8.00 -4.44 -20.77
C SER A 641 -7.98 -3.88 -19.34
N VAL A 642 -8.59 -2.72 -19.08
CA VAL A 642 -8.77 -2.19 -17.72
C VAL A 642 -9.74 -3.09 -16.93
N VAL A 643 -10.82 -3.56 -17.57
CA VAL A 643 -11.76 -4.52 -16.99
C VAL A 643 -11.06 -5.87 -16.74
N GLN A 644 -10.18 -6.31 -17.62
CA GLN A 644 -9.36 -7.53 -17.44
C GLN A 644 -8.43 -7.45 -16.21
N GLY A 645 -7.97 -6.23 -15.86
CA GLY A 645 -7.22 -5.95 -14.64
C GLY A 645 -8.01 -6.21 -13.36
N ASN A 646 -9.33 -5.94 -13.36
CA ASN A 646 -10.23 -6.07 -12.20
C ASN A 646 -10.52 -7.53 -11.76
N ALA A 647 -9.74 -8.49 -12.24
CA ALA A 647 -9.79 -9.90 -11.85
C ALA A 647 -8.76 -10.26 -10.75
N SER A 648 -8.17 -9.27 -10.08
CA SER A 648 -7.30 -9.39 -8.91
C SER A 648 -8.10 -9.51 -7.59
N GLU A 649 -7.43 -9.44 -6.43
CA GLU A 649 -8.10 -9.15 -5.15
C GLU A 649 -8.83 -7.81 -5.27
N ARG A 650 -10.04 -7.73 -4.71
CA ARG A 650 -10.87 -6.52 -4.66
C ARG A 650 -11.36 -6.29 -3.24
N PHE A 651 -11.31 -5.05 -2.76
CA PHE A 651 -11.87 -4.71 -1.46
C PHE A 651 -13.34 -4.27 -1.56
N ASP A 652 -14.08 -4.49 -0.48
CA ASP A 652 -15.37 -3.86 -0.21
C ASP A 652 -15.54 -3.69 1.31
N LEU A 653 -16.52 -2.89 1.69
CA LEU A 653 -17.04 -2.85 3.05
C LEU A 653 -17.77 -4.17 3.36
N VAL A 654 -17.86 -4.52 4.65
CA VAL A 654 -18.62 -5.68 5.13
C VAL A 654 -19.87 -5.22 5.86
N THR A 655 -21.05 -5.46 5.28
CA THR A 655 -22.33 -5.27 5.97
C THR A 655 -22.61 -6.41 6.95
N GLU A 656 -23.56 -6.21 7.87
CA GLU A 656 -23.95 -7.22 8.89
C GLU A 656 -24.39 -8.55 8.26
N ASP A 657 -25.12 -8.48 7.14
CA ASP A 657 -25.55 -9.63 6.35
C ASP A 657 -24.46 -10.18 5.42
N LYS A 658 -23.18 -9.77 5.57
CA LYS A 658 -22.05 -10.23 4.74
C LYS A 658 -22.21 -9.93 3.24
N ASN A 659 -22.82 -8.78 2.94
CA ASN A 659 -23.14 -8.30 1.60
C ASN A 659 -24.11 -9.20 0.81
N MET A 660 -24.82 -10.14 1.46
CA MET A 660 -25.74 -11.09 0.80
C MET A 660 -26.95 -10.40 0.13
N GLY A 661 -27.30 -9.18 0.56
CA GLY A 661 -28.33 -8.37 -0.08
C GLY A 661 -27.93 -7.78 -1.45
N ARG A 662 -26.66 -7.87 -1.86
CA ARG A 662 -26.22 -7.54 -3.23
C ARG A 662 -26.42 -8.73 -4.17
N SER A 663 -26.36 -8.48 -5.47
CA SER A 663 -26.37 -9.54 -6.49
C SER A 663 -25.27 -10.57 -6.25
N ASP A 664 -25.57 -11.85 -6.47
CA ASP A 664 -24.62 -12.96 -6.31
C ASP A 664 -23.39 -12.78 -7.21
N VAL A 665 -23.60 -12.31 -8.44
CA VAL A 665 -22.53 -12.10 -9.44
C VAL A 665 -22.67 -10.76 -10.15
N GLU A 666 -21.66 -9.92 -10.01
CA GLU A 666 -21.48 -8.67 -10.75
C GLU A 666 -20.38 -8.86 -11.80
N GLY A 667 -20.49 -8.24 -12.98
CA GLY A 667 -19.44 -8.35 -13.98
C GLY A 667 -19.63 -7.49 -15.22
N TRP A 668 -18.78 -7.74 -16.21
CA TRP A 668 -18.78 -7.13 -17.53
C TRP A 668 -18.57 -8.21 -18.60
N ILE A 669 -19.19 -8.00 -19.76
CA ILE A 669 -18.96 -8.76 -20.99
C ILE A 669 -18.43 -7.83 -22.09
N SER A 670 -17.56 -8.34 -22.97
CA SER A 670 -17.10 -7.55 -24.13
C SER A 670 -18.23 -7.33 -25.14
N LEU A 671 -18.14 -6.25 -25.93
CA LEU A 671 -19.17 -5.89 -26.92
C LEU A 671 -19.50 -7.04 -27.88
N ASP A 672 -18.50 -7.75 -28.40
CA ASP A 672 -18.71 -8.86 -29.34
C ASP A 672 -19.51 -10.01 -28.70
N GLN A 673 -19.29 -10.25 -27.41
CA GLN A 673 -19.98 -11.30 -26.65
C GLN A 673 -21.39 -10.86 -26.25
N ALA A 674 -21.60 -9.55 -26.01
CA ALA A 674 -22.94 -8.99 -25.91
C ALA A 674 -23.70 -9.14 -27.25
N LYS A 675 -23.14 -8.70 -28.39
CA LYS A 675 -23.78 -8.86 -29.71
C LYS A 675 -24.11 -10.33 -30.01
N ALA A 676 -23.22 -11.26 -29.67
CA ALA A 676 -23.48 -12.69 -29.79
C ALA A 676 -24.61 -13.20 -28.86
N LEU A 677 -24.70 -12.69 -27.63
CA LEU A 677 -25.80 -12.98 -26.70
C LEU A 677 -27.15 -12.50 -27.24
N PHE A 678 -27.22 -11.25 -27.75
CA PHE A 678 -28.46 -10.73 -28.35
C PHE A 678 -28.85 -11.52 -29.60
N SER A 679 -27.90 -11.85 -30.48
CA SER A 679 -28.16 -12.70 -31.65
C SER A 679 -28.68 -14.09 -31.26
N MET A 680 -28.13 -14.70 -30.20
CA MET A 680 -28.62 -15.96 -29.62
C MET A 680 -30.03 -15.85 -29.03
N ALA A 681 -30.42 -14.67 -28.55
CA ALA A 681 -31.78 -14.33 -28.10
C ALA A 681 -32.76 -14.01 -29.24
N GLY A 682 -32.33 -14.07 -30.51
CA GLY A 682 -33.12 -13.62 -31.66
C GLY A 682 -33.33 -12.10 -31.70
N GLN A 683 -32.48 -11.33 -31.02
CA GLN A 683 -32.53 -9.87 -30.93
C GLN A 683 -31.37 -9.23 -31.70
N ASP A 684 -31.56 -7.99 -32.14
CA ASP A 684 -30.47 -7.14 -32.63
C ASP A 684 -30.02 -6.16 -31.53
N PHE A 685 -28.72 -6.18 -31.20
CA PHE A 685 -28.16 -5.35 -30.14
C PHE A 685 -28.25 -3.86 -30.46
N ASP A 686 -27.85 -3.47 -31.68
CA ASP A 686 -27.75 -2.05 -32.03
C ASP A 686 -29.16 -1.40 -32.08
N SER A 687 -30.16 -2.12 -32.56
CA SER A 687 -31.59 -1.72 -32.51
C SER A 687 -32.13 -1.62 -31.09
N LEU A 688 -31.78 -2.55 -30.19
CA LEU A 688 -32.21 -2.48 -28.78
C LEU A 688 -31.50 -1.37 -28.02
N LYS A 689 -30.21 -1.10 -28.30
CA LYS A 689 -29.48 0.05 -27.77
C LYS A 689 -30.09 1.36 -28.24
N ALA A 690 -30.42 1.49 -29.52
CA ALA A 690 -31.08 2.68 -30.05
C ALA A 690 -32.45 2.93 -29.37
N ARG A 691 -33.22 1.87 -29.11
CA ARG A 691 -34.47 1.97 -28.33
C ARG A 691 -34.23 2.33 -26.86
N ALA A 692 -33.17 1.82 -26.24
CA ALA A 692 -32.81 2.14 -24.84
C ALA A 692 -32.41 3.61 -24.64
N ALA A 693 -32.10 4.35 -25.71
CA ALA A 693 -31.88 5.79 -25.68
C ALA A 693 -33.19 6.62 -25.71
N THR A 694 -34.38 6.01 -25.54
CA THR A 694 -35.66 6.73 -25.53
C THR A 694 -36.54 6.33 -24.34
N ARG A 695 -37.43 7.23 -23.89
CA ARG A 695 -38.31 7.00 -22.72
C ARG A 695 -39.30 5.86 -22.93
N GLU A 696 -39.59 5.54 -24.19
CA GLU A 696 -40.48 4.48 -24.66
C GLU A 696 -39.81 3.09 -24.59
N PHE A 697 -38.54 3.01 -24.20
CA PHE A 697 -37.90 1.75 -23.85
C PHE A 697 -38.74 0.97 -22.83
N SER A 698 -38.65 -0.36 -22.91
CA SER A 698 -39.20 -1.28 -21.92
C SER A 698 -38.27 -2.48 -21.87
N PRO A 699 -38.03 -3.06 -20.68
CA PRO A 699 -37.02 -4.10 -20.51
C PRO A 699 -37.40 -5.37 -21.27
N VAL A 700 -36.40 -6.07 -21.78
CA VAL A 700 -36.55 -7.18 -22.73
C VAL A 700 -36.01 -8.47 -22.10
N PRO A 701 -36.87 -9.41 -21.69
CA PRO A 701 -36.47 -10.76 -21.35
C PRO A 701 -35.87 -11.44 -22.59
N LEU A 702 -34.63 -11.93 -22.49
CA LEU A 702 -33.90 -12.43 -23.65
C LEU A 702 -34.24 -13.89 -24.00
N GLY A 703 -34.90 -14.64 -23.11
CA GLY A 703 -35.10 -16.09 -23.28
C GLY A 703 -33.81 -16.90 -23.21
N VAL A 704 -32.73 -16.30 -22.70
CA VAL A 704 -31.42 -16.89 -22.46
C VAL A 704 -31.16 -16.92 -20.96
N THR A 705 -30.57 -17.99 -20.45
CA THR A 705 -30.16 -18.10 -19.03
C THR A 705 -28.65 -18.05 -18.88
N ALA A 706 -28.15 -17.44 -17.80
CA ALA A 706 -26.75 -17.42 -17.40
C ALA A 706 -26.45 -18.38 -16.25
N SER A 707 -25.34 -19.12 -16.37
CA SER A 707 -24.80 -19.99 -15.32
C SER A 707 -23.30 -19.76 -15.14
N VAL A 708 -22.87 -19.54 -13.89
CA VAL A 708 -21.46 -19.41 -13.49
C VAL A 708 -21.34 -19.72 -12.00
N THR A 709 -20.23 -20.28 -11.56
CA THR A 709 -19.86 -20.36 -10.14
C THR A 709 -18.51 -19.70 -9.95
N LEU A 710 -18.45 -18.75 -9.03
CA LEU A 710 -17.23 -18.10 -8.58
C LEU A 710 -16.78 -18.81 -7.30
N GLU A 711 -15.54 -19.26 -7.26
CA GLU A 711 -14.85 -19.68 -6.03
C GLU A 711 -14.00 -18.51 -5.54
N ASN A 712 -14.02 -18.22 -4.23
CA ASN A 712 -13.42 -17.02 -3.66
C ASN A 712 -12.40 -17.35 -2.56
N SER A 713 -11.23 -16.72 -2.64
CA SER A 713 -10.38 -16.50 -1.48
C SER A 713 -10.81 -15.21 -0.77
N LEU A 714 -10.88 -15.25 0.57
CA LEU A 714 -11.30 -14.13 1.41
C LEU A 714 -10.19 -13.75 2.40
N ARG A 715 -9.93 -12.45 2.55
CA ARG A 715 -9.03 -11.89 3.57
C ARG A 715 -9.66 -10.66 4.22
N THR A 716 -9.82 -10.67 5.53
CA THR A 716 -10.29 -9.48 6.26
C THR A 716 -9.13 -8.54 6.56
N ILE A 717 -9.39 -7.23 6.47
CA ILE A 717 -8.46 -6.16 6.83
C ILE A 717 -9.22 -5.17 7.71
N ASP A 718 -8.57 -4.69 8.76
CA ASP A 718 -9.05 -3.54 9.54
C ASP A 718 -8.19 -2.33 9.21
N SER A 719 -8.65 -1.53 8.24
CA SER A 719 -7.96 -0.31 7.83
C SER A 719 -8.47 0.90 8.63
N ARG A 720 -7.93 2.10 8.40
CA ARG A 720 -8.13 3.28 9.25
C ARG A 720 -8.26 4.58 8.46
N ASN A 721 -9.39 5.26 8.60
CA ASN A 721 -9.45 6.71 8.39
C ASN A 721 -8.73 7.39 9.57
N VAL A 722 -7.98 8.47 9.33
CA VAL A 722 -7.36 9.31 10.37
C VAL A 722 -8.07 10.66 10.41
N ILE A 723 -8.52 11.08 11.59
CA ILE A 723 -9.35 12.27 11.78
C ILE A 723 -8.81 13.11 12.94
N ALA A 724 -8.59 14.40 12.68
CA ALA A 724 -8.39 15.42 13.69
C ALA A 724 -9.50 16.48 13.62
N LYS A 725 -9.74 17.17 14.73
CA LYS A 725 -10.71 18.27 14.81
C LYS A 725 -10.12 19.55 15.38
N LEU A 726 -10.61 20.67 14.86
CA LEU A 726 -10.53 21.99 15.48
C LEU A 726 -11.95 22.37 15.95
N ASP A 727 -12.17 22.41 17.25
CA ASP A 727 -13.47 22.76 17.84
C ASP A 727 -13.87 24.20 17.51
N GLY A 728 -15.15 24.39 17.15
CA GLY A 728 -15.70 25.70 16.80
C GLY A 728 -15.76 26.68 17.98
N SER A 729 -15.61 27.97 17.69
CA SER A 729 -15.59 29.04 18.71
C SER A 729 -16.97 29.49 19.20
N ASP A 730 -18.04 29.20 18.46
CA ASP A 730 -19.41 29.58 18.82
C ASP A 730 -20.13 28.38 19.49
N PRO A 731 -20.52 28.46 20.77
CA PRO A 731 -21.16 27.35 21.48
C PRO A 731 -22.47 26.84 20.84
N ALA A 732 -23.18 27.67 20.08
CA ALA A 732 -24.40 27.25 19.38
C ALA A 732 -24.09 26.51 18.06
N LEU A 733 -22.99 26.86 17.40
CA LEU A 733 -22.62 26.35 16.06
C LEU A 733 -21.50 25.30 16.08
N ALA A 734 -20.75 25.15 17.17
CA ALA A 734 -19.66 24.18 17.30
C ALA A 734 -20.09 22.71 17.13
N SER A 735 -21.40 22.40 17.23
CA SER A 735 -21.95 21.07 16.91
C SER A 735 -22.30 20.88 15.43
N GLU A 736 -21.95 21.83 14.56
CA GLU A 736 -22.04 21.73 13.10
C GLU A 736 -20.63 21.68 12.49
N TYR A 737 -20.50 21.01 11.34
CA TYR A 737 -19.20 20.52 10.85
C TYR A 737 -18.91 20.91 9.40
N ILE A 738 -17.63 21.16 9.11
CA ILE A 738 -17.08 21.16 7.75
C ILE A 738 -15.96 20.13 7.71
N VAL A 739 -15.92 19.36 6.63
CA VAL A 739 -14.97 18.26 6.47
C VAL A 739 -14.03 18.56 5.32
N TYR A 740 -12.74 18.71 5.60
CA TYR A 740 -11.71 18.60 4.59
C TYR A 740 -11.33 17.12 4.44
N THR A 741 -11.31 16.61 3.21
CA THR A 741 -10.89 15.24 2.90
C THR A 741 -9.66 15.20 2.01
N ALA A 742 -8.86 14.16 2.21
CA ALA A 742 -7.92 13.62 1.23
C ALA A 742 -7.76 12.12 1.51
N HIS A 743 -7.53 11.29 0.51
CA HIS A 743 -7.07 9.92 0.73
C HIS A 743 -5.58 9.90 1.07
N TRP A 744 -5.16 8.91 1.86
CA TRP A 744 -3.75 8.71 2.24
C TRP A 744 -3.11 7.47 1.64
N ASP A 745 -3.89 6.50 1.14
CA ASP A 745 -3.39 5.21 0.65
C ASP A 745 -2.94 5.25 -0.82
N HIS A 746 -2.18 4.25 -1.25
CA HIS A 746 -1.87 4.04 -2.68
C HIS A 746 -1.65 2.54 -2.93
N PHE A 747 -1.16 2.14 -4.11
CA PHE A 747 -1.09 0.72 -4.51
C PHE A 747 -0.07 -0.17 -3.78
N GLY A 748 0.81 0.39 -2.93
CA GLY A 748 1.77 -0.38 -2.15
C GLY A 748 3.00 -0.85 -2.93
N VAL A 749 3.38 -2.11 -2.72
CA VAL A 749 4.47 -2.76 -3.47
C VAL A 749 3.86 -3.77 -4.44
N GLY A 750 3.92 -3.44 -5.73
CA GLY A 750 3.22 -4.15 -6.80
C GLY A 750 4.14 -4.81 -7.82
N THR A 751 3.69 -4.86 -9.08
CA THR A 751 4.47 -5.42 -10.20
C THR A 751 5.58 -4.44 -10.58
N PRO A 752 6.84 -4.88 -10.79
CA PRO A 752 7.89 -3.94 -11.14
C PRO A 752 7.70 -3.33 -12.54
N VAL A 753 7.72 -2.00 -12.63
CA VAL A 753 7.75 -1.21 -13.88
C VAL A 753 9.11 -0.52 -13.97
N ASN A 754 9.82 -0.72 -15.08
CA ASN A 754 11.19 -0.21 -15.30
C ASN A 754 12.24 -0.59 -14.23
N GLY A 755 11.94 -1.58 -13.38
CA GLY A 755 12.82 -2.08 -12.32
C GLY A 755 12.48 -1.60 -10.91
N ASP A 756 11.55 -0.65 -10.79
CA ASP A 756 10.95 -0.21 -9.53
C ASP A 756 9.58 -0.86 -9.31
N SER A 757 9.22 -1.13 -8.07
CA SER A 757 8.01 -1.87 -7.66
C SER A 757 7.21 -1.20 -6.55
N ILE A 758 7.67 -0.07 -6.01
CA ILE A 758 6.93 0.67 -4.99
C ILE A 758 6.10 1.73 -5.73
N TYR A 759 4.81 1.75 -5.46
CA TYR A 759 3.90 2.74 -6.01
C TYR A 759 3.89 3.89 -5.01
N ASN A 760 4.77 4.87 -5.21
CA ASN A 760 5.03 5.92 -4.22
C ASN A 760 3.93 6.98 -4.16
N GLY A 761 3.20 7.21 -5.26
CA GLY A 761 2.04 8.10 -5.28
C GLY A 761 2.35 9.50 -4.77
N ALA A 762 3.33 10.16 -5.40
CA ALA A 762 3.81 11.47 -4.99
C ALA A 762 2.80 12.58 -5.33
N LEU A 763 2.27 12.59 -6.55
CA LEU A 763 1.16 13.46 -6.94
C LEU A 763 -0.14 12.89 -6.36
N ASP A 764 -0.50 11.69 -6.83
CA ASP A 764 -1.66 10.92 -6.40
C ASP A 764 -1.24 9.93 -5.30
N ASN A 765 -1.31 10.23 -4.01
CA ASN A 765 -2.05 11.31 -3.35
C ASN A 765 -1.22 12.09 -2.31
N ALA A 766 0.10 11.90 -2.26
CA ALA A 766 0.91 12.49 -1.20
C ALA A 766 0.84 14.03 -1.19
N THR A 767 0.58 14.67 -2.34
CA THR A 767 0.24 16.10 -2.38
C THR A 767 -1.07 16.44 -1.66
N GLY A 768 -2.16 15.71 -1.89
CA GLY A 768 -3.46 15.92 -1.25
C GLY A 768 -3.43 15.72 0.26
N THR A 769 -2.83 14.63 0.73
CA THR A 769 -2.65 14.40 2.18
C THR A 769 -1.72 15.44 2.82
N ALA A 770 -0.66 15.89 2.13
CA ALA A 770 0.16 17.01 2.60
C ALA A 770 -0.62 18.34 2.62
N GLY A 771 -1.51 18.54 1.65
CA GLY A 771 -2.48 19.64 1.61
C GLY A 771 -3.41 19.64 2.83
N LEU A 772 -3.95 18.49 3.20
CA LEU A 772 -4.80 18.31 4.38
C LEU A 772 -4.05 18.67 5.68
N LEU A 773 -2.80 18.21 5.84
CA LEU A 773 -1.95 18.58 6.99
C LEU A 773 -1.64 20.08 7.01
N THR A 774 -1.37 20.67 5.85
CA THR A 774 -1.08 22.11 5.71
C THR A 774 -2.32 22.97 5.97
N MET A 775 -3.50 22.50 5.56
CA MET A 775 -4.79 23.10 5.88
C MET A 775 -5.05 23.06 7.40
N ALA A 776 -4.77 21.92 8.05
CA ALA A 776 -4.90 21.77 9.49
C ALA A 776 -3.98 22.73 10.28
N LYS A 777 -2.73 22.91 9.82
CA LYS A 777 -1.80 23.93 10.32
C LYS A 777 -2.35 25.35 10.10
N ALA A 778 -2.91 25.66 8.93
CA ALA A 778 -3.44 26.98 8.60
C ALA A 778 -4.65 27.36 9.47
N PHE A 779 -5.62 26.46 9.64
CA PHE A 779 -6.74 26.66 10.57
C PHE A 779 -6.27 26.82 12.02
N LYS A 780 -5.21 26.12 12.43
CA LYS A 780 -4.63 26.26 13.77
C LYS A 780 -3.92 27.62 13.99
N ALA A 781 -3.48 28.27 12.91
CA ALA A 781 -2.87 29.61 12.94
C ALA A 781 -3.90 30.76 12.96
N LEU A 782 -5.21 30.47 12.87
CA LEU A 782 -6.25 31.50 13.01
C LEU A 782 -6.21 32.10 14.44
N PRO A 783 -6.29 33.44 14.61
CA PRO A 783 -6.36 34.09 15.92
C PRO A 783 -7.57 33.68 16.77
N THR A 784 -8.63 33.18 16.12
CA THR A 784 -9.80 32.58 16.77
C THR A 784 -10.28 31.44 15.86
N PRO A 785 -10.61 30.26 16.40
CA PRO A 785 -11.21 29.19 15.60
C PRO A 785 -12.49 29.68 14.91
N PRO A 786 -12.85 29.14 13.73
CA PRO A 786 -14.12 29.48 13.11
C PRO A 786 -15.31 29.10 14.01
N LYS A 787 -16.49 29.68 13.79
CA LYS A 787 -17.69 29.41 14.61
C LYS A 787 -18.06 27.92 14.68
N ARG A 788 -17.81 27.18 13.60
CA ARG A 788 -18.12 25.75 13.45
C ARG A 788 -16.89 24.87 13.57
N THR A 789 -17.10 23.60 13.88
CA THR A 789 -16.00 22.64 14.02
C THR A 789 -15.48 22.21 12.65
N THR A 790 -14.16 22.32 12.44
CA THR A 790 -13.49 21.83 11.23
C THR A 790 -12.91 20.44 11.50
N LEU A 791 -13.22 19.49 10.62
CA LEU A 791 -12.70 18.13 10.63
C LEU A 791 -11.68 17.96 9.49
N PHE A 792 -10.52 17.39 9.81
CA PHE A 792 -9.49 17.02 8.84
C PHE A 792 -9.48 15.48 8.75
N LEU A 793 -10.05 14.95 7.67
CA LEU A 793 -10.35 13.53 7.49
C LEU A 793 -9.46 12.96 6.38
N ALA A 794 -8.38 12.30 6.78
CA ALA A 794 -7.56 11.51 5.87
C ALA A 794 -8.19 10.11 5.73
N VAL A 795 -8.75 9.76 4.58
CA VAL A 795 -9.43 8.48 4.37
C VAL A 795 -8.52 7.41 3.77
N THR A 796 -8.96 6.16 3.89
CA THR A 796 -8.26 4.98 3.36
C THR A 796 -9.05 4.29 2.26
N ALA A 797 -8.37 3.44 1.49
CA ALA A 797 -8.96 2.54 0.51
C ALA A 797 -9.78 3.29 -0.56
N GLU A 798 -9.31 4.50 -0.92
CA GLU A 798 -9.83 5.28 -2.05
C GLU A 798 -9.58 4.52 -3.36
N GLU A 799 -8.34 4.08 -3.55
CA GLU A 799 -7.85 3.32 -4.71
C GLU A 799 -8.55 1.98 -4.91
N GLN A 800 -9.24 1.52 -3.86
CA GLN A 800 -10.01 0.28 -3.85
C GLN A 800 -11.52 0.50 -4.06
N GLY A 801 -11.94 1.75 -4.31
CA GLY A 801 -13.31 2.15 -4.59
C GLY A 801 -13.92 3.12 -3.59
N LEU A 802 -13.18 4.14 -3.14
CA LEU A 802 -13.63 5.21 -2.24
C LEU A 802 -14.09 4.70 -0.85
N LEU A 803 -13.53 3.59 -0.38
CA LEU A 803 -14.16 2.78 0.69
C LEU A 803 -14.10 3.46 2.06
N GLY A 804 -13.05 4.19 2.40
CA GLY A 804 -12.92 4.92 3.66
C GLY A 804 -13.89 6.10 3.77
N ALA A 805 -14.03 6.89 2.70
CA ALA A 805 -15.05 7.94 2.64
C ALA A 805 -16.46 7.35 2.56
N GLN A 806 -16.66 6.23 1.87
CA GLN A 806 -17.94 5.52 1.86
C GLN A 806 -18.32 5.09 3.28
N PHE A 807 -17.40 4.47 4.01
CA PHE A 807 -17.62 4.04 5.39
C PHE A 807 -17.94 5.22 6.30
N TYR A 808 -17.20 6.33 6.20
CA TYR A 808 -17.53 7.55 6.94
C TYR A 808 -18.92 8.07 6.58
N ALA A 809 -19.28 8.12 5.29
CA ALA A 809 -20.57 8.66 4.85
C ALA A 809 -21.76 7.79 5.30
N VAL A 810 -21.63 6.46 5.33
CA VAL A 810 -22.72 5.56 5.79
C VAL A 810 -22.70 5.24 7.29
N SER A 811 -21.58 5.50 7.98
CA SER A 811 -21.40 5.30 9.42
C SER A 811 -20.59 6.47 10.01
N PRO A 812 -21.16 7.69 9.99
CA PRO A 812 -20.42 8.90 10.29
C PRO A 812 -20.18 9.07 11.79
N LEU A 813 -18.99 9.57 12.13
CA LEU A 813 -18.64 9.97 13.50
C LEU A 813 -19.49 11.17 13.97
N TYR A 814 -19.98 11.98 13.02
CA TYR A 814 -20.75 13.20 13.25
C TYR A 814 -21.94 13.26 12.27
N PRO A 815 -23.18 13.57 12.73
CA PRO A 815 -24.37 13.47 11.87
C PRO A 815 -24.29 14.32 10.60
N LEU A 816 -24.47 13.71 9.42
CA LEU A 816 -24.39 14.42 8.12
C LEU A 816 -25.43 15.55 7.97
N ALA A 817 -26.56 15.47 8.69
CA ALA A 817 -27.55 16.56 8.79
C ALA A 817 -27.01 17.83 9.49
N LYS A 818 -25.85 17.72 10.17
CA LYS A 818 -25.08 18.83 10.76
C LYS A 818 -23.77 19.11 10.01
N THR A 819 -23.44 18.36 8.97
CA THR A 819 -22.30 18.64 8.09
C THR A 819 -22.74 19.62 7.01
N LEU A 820 -22.09 20.78 6.92
CA LEU A 820 -22.40 21.83 5.95
C LEU A 820 -21.89 21.46 4.57
N ALA A 821 -20.62 21.10 4.49
CA ALA A 821 -19.90 20.86 3.26
C ALA A 821 -18.75 19.85 3.46
N ASN A 822 -18.37 19.20 2.36
CA ASN A 822 -17.10 18.52 2.22
C ASN A 822 -16.22 19.23 1.17
N LEU A 823 -14.95 19.46 1.48
CA LEU A 823 -13.97 20.09 0.60
C LEU A 823 -12.81 19.09 0.40
N ASN A 824 -12.70 18.55 -0.82
CA ASN A 824 -11.79 17.44 -1.11
C ASN A 824 -10.51 17.89 -1.78
N MET A 825 -9.40 17.26 -1.41
CA MET A 825 -8.08 17.44 -1.97
C MET A 825 -7.54 16.08 -2.41
N ASP A 826 -6.95 16.07 -3.58
CA ASP A 826 -6.40 14.89 -4.25
C ASP A 826 -5.01 15.30 -4.79
N GLY A 827 -4.66 14.97 -6.04
CA GLY A 827 -3.51 15.61 -6.71
C GLY A 827 -3.56 17.16 -6.71
N LEU A 828 -2.53 17.82 -6.15
CA LEU A 828 -2.39 19.29 -6.15
C LEU A 828 -1.47 19.80 -7.28
N ASN A 829 -1.60 21.08 -7.64
CA ASN A 829 -0.76 21.73 -8.65
C ASN A 829 0.71 21.87 -8.24
N THR A 830 1.61 21.15 -8.91
CA THR A 830 3.05 21.14 -8.61
C THR A 830 3.89 22.08 -9.48
N TRP A 831 3.34 22.65 -10.57
CA TRP A 831 4.10 23.31 -11.64
C TRP A 831 4.06 24.86 -11.64
N GLY A 832 3.36 25.46 -10.67
CA GLY A 832 3.35 26.91 -10.43
C GLY A 832 1.95 27.55 -10.60
N PRO A 833 1.83 28.87 -10.44
CA PRO A 833 0.54 29.54 -10.35
C PRO A 833 -0.21 29.57 -11.69
N THR A 834 -1.53 29.49 -11.64
CA THR A 834 -2.40 29.49 -12.83
C THR A 834 -3.39 30.65 -12.83
N ARG A 835 -3.98 30.94 -13.98
CA ARG A 835 -5.08 31.94 -14.15
C ARG A 835 -6.46 31.34 -13.93
N ASP A 836 -6.54 30.03 -13.86
CA ASP A 836 -7.75 29.24 -13.75
C ASP A 836 -7.64 28.23 -12.59
N LEU A 837 -8.78 27.73 -12.13
CA LEU A 837 -8.91 26.53 -11.31
C LEU A 837 -9.91 25.62 -12.01
N VAL A 838 -9.56 24.34 -12.19
CA VAL A 838 -10.50 23.35 -12.72
C VAL A 838 -11.42 22.93 -11.57
N VAL A 839 -12.74 22.98 -11.77
CA VAL A 839 -13.72 22.50 -10.79
C VAL A 839 -14.48 21.33 -11.37
N ILE A 840 -14.32 20.17 -10.75
CA ILE A 840 -14.95 18.93 -11.18
C ILE A 840 -16.46 19.03 -10.87
N GLY A 841 -17.29 18.99 -11.91
CA GLY A 841 -18.73 19.19 -11.76
C GLY A 841 -19.16 20.63 -11.43
N LEU A 842 -18.42 21.63 -11.92
CA LEU A 842 -18.79 23.05 -11.83
C LEU A 842 -20.27 23.31 -12.18
N GLY A 843 -20.97 24.02 -11.31
CA GLY A 843 -22.40 24.32 -11.41
C GLY A 843 -23.29 23.43 -10.51
N ALA A 844 -22.74 22.41 -9.85
CA ALA A 844 -23.50 21.48 -9.03
C ALA A 844 -24.08 22.10 -7.74
N SER A 845 -23.35 23.01 -7.07
CA SER A 845 -23.74 23.53 -5.75
C SER A 845 -23.38 25.00 -5.54
N GLU A 846 -23.89 25.59 -4.46
CA GLU A 846 -23.50 26.94 -4.03
C GLU A 846 -22.05 27.03 -3.53
N LEU A 847 -21.33 25.90 -3.33
CA LEU A 847 -19.89 25.94 -3.04
C LEU A 847 -19.09 26.58 -4.18
N ASP A 848 -19.60 26.53 -5.41
CA ASP A 848 -19.01 27.20 -6.57
C ASP A 848 -19.00 28.73 -6.39
N ASP A 849 -19.96 29.30 -5.64
CA ASP A 849 -20.04 30.73 -5.37
C ASP A 849 -18.95 31.17 -4.36
N TYR A 850 -18.66 30.32 -3.37
CA TYR A 850 -17.51 30.50 -2.45
C TYR A 850 -16.18 30.35 -3.19
N ALA A 851 -16.06 29.34 -4.06
CA ALA A 851 -14.88 29.12 -4.90
C ALA A 851 -14.64 30.30 -5.85
N THR A 852 -15.69 30.84 -6.46
CA THR A 852 -15.62 31.98 -7.40
C THR A 852 -15.12 33.24 -6.69
N ALA A 853 -15.66 33.52 -5.49
CA ALA A 853 -15.22 34.66 -4.70
C ALA A 853 -13.74 34.55 -4.28
N ALA A 854 -13.31 33.37 -3.81
CA ALA A 854 -11.91 33.12 -3.43
C ALA A 854 -10.95 33.13 -4.65
N ALA A 855 -11.39 32.62 -5.81
CA ALA A 855 -10.62 32.67 -7.06
C ALA A 855 -10.42 34.12 -7.54
N ALA A 856 -11.45 34.97 -7.47
CA ALA A 856 -11.38 36.36 -7.89
C ALA A 856 -10.35 37.18 -7.08
N GLU A 857 -10.21 36.90 -5.78
CA GLU A 857 -9.18 37.51 -4.92
C GLU A 857 -7.75 37.13 -5.34
N GLN A 858 -7.58 35.97 -5.97
CA GLN A 858 -6.33 35.51 -6.57
C GLN A 858 -6.15 35.91 -8.04
N GLN A 859 -7.09 36.72 -8.59
CA GLN A 859 -7.17 37.06 -10.02
C GLN A 859 -7.34 35.83 -10.94
N ARG A 860 -8.04 34.81 -10.46
CA ARG A 860 -8.34 33.56 -11.17
C ARG A 860 -9.82 33.46 -11.57
N VAL A 861 -10.09 32.60 -12.55
CA VAL A 861 -11.45 32.17 -12.92
C VAL A 861 -11.64 30.67 -12.65
N LEU A 862 -12.88 30.23 -12.43
CA LEU A 862 -13.19 28.80 -12.44
C LEU A 862 -13.45 28.34 -13.88
N ILE A 863 -12.97 27.16 -14.22
CA ILE A 863 -13.32 26.47 -15.47
C ILE A 863 -13.88 25.06 -15.16
N PRO A 864 -14.82 24.53 -15.97
CA PRO A 864 -15.27 23.16 -15.82
C PRO A 864 -14.16 22.18 -16.23
N ASP A 865 -14.28 20.93 -15.82
CA ASP A 865 -13.44 19.86 -16.33
C ASP A 865 -13.63 19.64 -17.84
N ALA A 866 -12.54 19.26 -18.52
CA ALA A 866 -12.48 19.26 -19.98
C ALA A 866 -13.14 18.05 -20.65
N GLU A 867 -13.44 16.99 -19.89
CA GLU A 867 -13.94 15.70 -20.37
C GLU A 867 -15.02 15.15 -19.39
N PRO A 868 -16.09 15.91 -19.11
CA PRO A 868 -17.08 15.58 -18.07
C PRO A 868 -17.91 14.34 -18.41
N GLU A 869 -17.88 13.87 -19.66
CA GLU A 869 -18.42 12.60 -20.10
C GLU A 869 -17.68 11.39 -19.52
N LYS A 870 -16.46 11.57 -19.00
CA LYS A 870 -15.71 10.53 -18.26
C LYS A 870 -16.16 10.39 -16.81
N GLY A 871 -16.95 11.33 -16.29
CA GLY A 871 -17.53 11.29 -14.95
C GLY A 871 -16.50 11.30 -13.83
N PHE A 872 -15.51 12.21 -13.89
CA PHE A 872 -14.50 12.41 -12.84
C PHE A 872 -15.12 12.74 -11.47
N TYR A 873 -16.28 13.38 -11.45
CA TYR A 873 -17.06 13.66 -10.24
C TYR A 873 -17.39 12.41 -9.39
N TYR A 874 -17.34 11.20 -9.96
CA TYR A 874 -17.64 9.94 -9.25
C TYR A 874 -16.38 9.09 -8.98
N ARG A 875 -15.20 9.73 -8.90
CA ARG A 875 -13.89 9.09 -8.86
C ARG A 875 -12.94 9.58 -7.75
N SER A 876 -13.43 10.34 -6.77
CA SER A 876 -12.66 10.71 -5.58
C SER A 876 -13.63 10.92 -4.40
N ASP A 877 -13.11 11.01 -3.18
CA ASP A 877 -13.87 10.79 -1.94
C ASP A 877 -15.06 11.72 -1.69
N HIS A 878 -15.01 12.94 -2.22
CA HIS A 878 -16.11 13.91 -2.19
C HIS A 878 -17.45 13.32 -2.63
N PHE A 879 -17.41 12.39 -3.58
CA PHE A 879 -18.59 11.73 -4.10
C PHE A 879 -19.39 10.99 -3.02
N ASN A 880 -18.75 10.37 -2.02
CA ASN A 880 -19.49 9.66 -0.97
C ASN A 880 -20.28 10.60 -0.06
N PHE A 881 -19.77 11.81 0.18
CA PHE A 881 -20.50 12.88 0.86
C PHE A 881 -21.65 13.38 -0.01
N ALA A 882 -21.39 13.64 -1.29
CA ALA A 882 -22.40 14.08 -2.26
C ALA A 882 -23.55 13.07 -2.41
N LYS A 883 -23.23 11.78 -2.47
CA LYS A 883 -24.19 10.67 -2.55
C LYS A 883 -25.14 10.61 -1.34
N GLN A 884 -24.67 10.99 -0.15
CA GLN A 884 -25.52 11.15 1.04
C GLN A 884 -26.20 12.53 1.12
N GLY A 885 -26.02 13.38 0.12
CA GLY A 885 -26.62 14.71 0.01
C GLY A 885 -25.80 15.84 0.64
N VAL A 886 -24.63 15.61 1.24
CA VAL A 886 -23.79 16.71 1.76
C VAL A 886 -23.13 17.44 0.58
N PRO A 887 -23.33 18.76 0.39
CA PRO A 887 -22.65 19.55 -0.64
C PRO A 887 -21.15 19.30 -0.62
N ALA A 888 -20.58 18.97 -1.76
CA ALA A 888 -19.18 18.58 -1.87
C ALA A 888 -18.49 19.31 -3.02
N PHE A 889 -17.27 19.80 -2.78
CA PHE A 889 -16.44 20.50 -3.75
C PHE A 889 -15.15 19.72 -3.99
N PHE A 890 -14.75 19.62 -5.25
CA PHE A 890 -13.49 19.05 -5.69
C PHE A 890 -12.90 19.91 -6.80
N GLY A 891 -11.69 20.43 -6.56
CA GLY A 891 -10.96 21.25 -7.50
C GLY A 891 -9.64 20.60 -7.88
N GLU A 892 -9.25 20.74 -9.14
CA GLU A 892 -7.97 20.31 -9.71
C GLU A 892 -7.14 21.54 -10.13
N GLY A 893 -5.84 21.33 -10.31
CA GLY A 893 -4.93 22.37 -10.77
C GLY A 893 -5.36 22.99 -12.12
N GLY A 894 -5.13 24.30 -12.26
CA GLY A 894 -5.45 25.02 -13.50
C GLY A 894 -4.65 24.57 -14.73
N MET A 895 -5.08 25.00 -15.91
CA MET A 895 -4.48 24.66 -17.20
C MET A 895 -3.70 25.84 -17.82
N ASP A 896 -4.06 27.09 -17.48
CA ASP A 896 -3.40 28.32 -17.93
C ASP A 896 -2.32 28.77 -16.93
N TYR A 897 -1.12 28.21 -17.08
CA TYR A 897 0.02 28.48 -16.21
C TYR A 897 0.68 29.83 -16.49
N ILE A 898 0.83 30.66 -15.46
CA ILE A 898 1.39 32.01 -15.57
C ILE A 898 2.86 31.93 -16.01
N GLY A 899 3.16 32.54 -17.16
CA GLY A 899 4.52 32.57 -17.72
C GLY A 899 4.93 31.29 -18.45
N LYS A 900 4.00 30.39 -18.76
CA LYS A 900 4.21 29.19 -19.60
C LYS A 900 3.46 29.30 -20.93
N PRO A 901 3.79 28.47 -21.94
CA PRO A 901 2.97 28.34 -23.15
C PRO A 901 1.57 27.79 -22.83
N ALA A 902 0.56 28.19 -23.60
CA ALA A 902 -0.84 27.78 -23.37
C ALA A 902 -1.10 26.26 -23.52
N SER A 903 -0.20 25.51 -24.15
CA SER A 903 -0.26 24.05 -24.22
C SER A 903 0.29 23.35 -22.97
N PHE A 904 1.07 24.04 -22.14
CA PHE A 904 1.87 23.45 -21.06
C PHE A 904 1.06 22.65 -20.05
N GLY A 905 -0.08 23.18 -19.57
CA GLY A 905 -0.93 22.48 -18.61
C GLY A 905 -1.48 21.15 -19.16
N ARG A 906 -1.89 21.15 -20.44
CA ARG A 906 -2.32 19.94 -21.15
C ARG A 906 -1.17 18.95 -21.32
N GLU A 907 -0.01 19.42 -21.76
CA GLU A 907 1.19 18.59 -21.91
C GLU A 907 1.61 17.93 -20.58
N ARG A 908 1.63 18.67 -19.46
CA ARG A 908 1.96 18.12 -18.14
C ARG A 908 0.95 17.06 -17.68
N ARG A 909 -0.35 17.33 -17.84
CA ARG A 909 -1.44 16.41 -17.48
C ARG A 909 -1.40 15.12 -18.31
N ASP A 910 -1.24 15.26 -19.62
CA ASP A 910 -1.22 14.13 -20.55
C ASP A 910 0.08 13.30 -20.37
N GLU A 911 1.21 13.93 -20.06
CA GLU A 911 2.47 13.26 -19.69
C GLU A 911 2.34 12.46 -18.39
N TYR A 912 1.75 13.05 -17.34
CA TYR A 912 1.49 12.36 -16.07
C TYR A 912 0.57 11.15 -16.28
N THR A 913 -0.55 11.34 -16.99
CA THR A 913 -1.53 10.28 -17.28
C THR A 913 -0.91 9.10 -18.05
N ALA A 914 0.05 9.38 -18.94
CA ALA A 914 0.68 8.36 -19.79
C ALA A 914 1.85 7.61 -19.13
N ASN A 915 2.56 8.22 -18.18
CA ASN A 915 3.84 7.69 -17.68
C ASN A 915 3.90 7.47 -16.16
N ASP A 916 3.09 8.19 -15.38
CA ASP A 916 3.24 8.29 -13.93
C ASP A 916 1.98 7.81 -13.19
N TYR A 917 0.78 8.13 -13.69
CA TYR A 917 -0.50 7.83 -13.05
C TYR A 917 -0.67 6.33 -12.76
N HIS A 918 -0.88 6.01 -11.47
CA HIS A 918 -0.95 4.65 -10.94
C HIS A 918 0.28 3.77 -11.32
N GLN A 919 1.47 4.37 -11.47
CA GLN A 919 2.74 3.68 -11.73
C GLN A 919 3.74 3.91 -10.58
N PRO A 920 4.78 3.05 -10.44
CA PRO A 920 5.92 3.33 -9.58
C PRO A 920 6.61 4.67 -9.90
N GLN A 921 6.44 5.16 -11.13
CA GLN A 921 6.98 6.42 -11.60
C GLN A 921 6.29 7.67 -10.99
N ASP A 922 5.19 7.56 -10.24
CA ASP A 922 4.64 8.70 -9.48
C ASP A 922 5.54 9.06 -8.28
N GLU A 923 6.65 9.70 -8.60
CA GLU A 923 7.66 10.25 -7.72
C GLU A 923 7.74 11.78 -7.85
N ILE A 924 8.33 12.44 -6.86
CA ILE A 924 8.61 13.89 -6.90
C ILE A 924 9.51 14.22 -8.09
N LYS A 925 8.96 14.94 -9.08
CA LYS A 925 9.70 15.25 -10.33
C LYS A 925 10.65 16.45 -10.17
N PRO A 926 11.79 16.46 -10.89
CA PRO A 926 12.59 17.66 -11.04
C PRO A 926 11.76 18.82 -11.62
N GLY A 927 11.81 19.99 -10.97
CA GLY A 927 11.08 21.18 -11.40
C GLY A 927 9.71 21.40 -10.74
N TRP A 928 9.28 20.51 -9.83
CA TRP A 928 8.20 20.85 -8.89
C TRP A 928 8.57 22.09 -8.07
N GLU A 929 7.67 23.05 -8.05
CA GLU A 929 7.86 24.37 -7.41
C GLU A 929 6.76 24.69 -6.40
N MET A 930 5.57 24.09 -6.55
CA MET A 930 4.47 24.06 -5.58
C MET A 930 3.79 25.40 -5.21
N SER A 931 4.19 26.55 -5.75
CA SER A 931 3.44 27.80 -5.48
C SER A 931 2.01 27.75 -6.04
N GLY A 932 1.77 26.92 -7.06
CA GLY A 932 0.42 26.54 -7.51
C GLY A 932 -0.40 25.85 -6.43
N ALA A 933 0.13 24.79 -5.79
CA ALA A 933 -0.53 24.13 -4.66
C ALA A 933 -0.76 25.08 -3.47
N VAL A 934 0.17 26.00 -3.19
CA VAL A 934 -0.06 27.06 -2.18
C VAL A 934 -1.23 27.95 -2.57
N GLN A 935 -1.30 28.38 -3.83
CA GLN A 935 -2.40 29.17 -4.38
C GLN A 935 -3.75 28.42 -4.26
N ASP A 936 -3.80 27.14 -4.63
CA ASP A 936 -4.99 26.30 -4.54
C ASP A 936 -5.44 26.07 -3.08
N LEU A 937 -4.51 25.80 -2.17
CA LEU A 937 -4.81 25.60 -0.75
C LEU A 937 -5.25 26.89 -0.05
N GLN A 938 -4.71 28.06 -0.43
CA GLN A 938 -5.21 29.34 0.07
C GLN A 938 -6.65 29.63 -0.38
N LEU A 939 -7.03 29.21 -1.59
CA LEU A 939 -8.40 29.28 -2.08
C LEU A 939 -9.32 28.35 -1.28
N LEU A 940 -8.91 27.10 -1.07
CA LEU A 940 -9.66 26.13 -0.26
C LEU A 940 -9.79 26.52 1.23
N LEU A 941 -8.78 27.19 1.79
CA LEU A 941 -8.84 27.78 3.14
C LEU A 941 -9.90 28.89 3.18
N ALA A 942 -9.90 29.81 2.21
CA ALA A 942 -10.88 30.87 2.13
C ALA A 942 -12.31 30.34 1.99
N MET A 943 -12.53 29.32 1.15
CA MET A 943 -13.82 28.65 1.01
C MET A 943 -14.32 28.09 2.35
N GLY A 944 -13.58 27.18 2.98
CA GLY A 944 -14.06 26.51 4.18
C GLY A 944 -14.14 27.43 5.40
N TYR A 945 -13.25 28.42 5.54
CA TYR A 945 -13.37 29.45 6.57
C TYR A 945 -14.70 30.24 6.40
N ARG A 946 -15.03 30.66 5.18
CA ARG A 946 -16.26 31.40 4.89
C ARG A 946 -17.52 30.56 5.07
N VAL A 947 -17.50 29.28 4.70
CA VAL A 947 -18.60 28.34 4.97
C VAL A 947 -18.74 28.09 6.48
N ALA A 948 -17.65 28.05 7.25
CA ALA A 948 -17.67 27.84 8.69
C ALA A 948 -18.32 29.02 9.43
N GLU A 949 -18.11 30.22 8.92
CA GLU A 949 -18.68 31.47 9.42
C GLU A 949 -20.10 31.78 8.89
N ALA A 950 -20.57 31.08 7.86
CA ALA A 950 -21.82 31.38 7.16
C ALA A 950 -23.08 31.23 8.04
N THR A 951 -24.10 32.06 7.80
CA THR A 951 -25.39 31.98 8.52
C THR A 951 -26.33 30.91 7.97
N LYS A 952 -25.98 30.28 6.85
CA LYS A 952 -26.76 29.24 6.16
C LYS A 952 -25.84 28.11 5.68
N PHE A 953 -26.42 26.93 5.47
CA PHE A 953 -25.73 25.82 4.83
C PHE A 953 -25.72 26.08 3.31
N PRO A 954 -24.63 25.77 2.59
CA PRO A 954 -24.66 25.72 1.13
C PRO A 954 -25.70 24.71 0.64
N GLU A 955 -26.34 24.98 -0.49
CA GLU A 955 -27.30 24.08 -1.13
C GLU A 955 -26.79 23.47 -2.45
N TRP A 956 -27.36 22.33 -2.83
CA TRP A 956 -27.29 21.82 -4.21
C TRP A 956 -28.17 22.68 -5.11
N ARG A 957 -27.71 22.95 -6.34
CA ARG A 957 -28.50 23.72 -7.30
C ARG A 957 -29.69 22.90 -7.84
N PRO A 958 -30.78 23.54 -8.28
CA PRO A 958 -31.94 22.83 -8.83
C PRO A 958 -31.57 21.90 -9.99
N GLY A 959 -32.14 20.69 -9.99
CA GLY A 959 -31.86 19.67 -11.01
C GLY A 959 -30.63 18.79 -10.76
N ASN A 960 -29.83 19.06 -9.70
CA ASN A 960 -28.76 18.17 -9.28
C ASN A 960 -29.32 16.89 -8.60
N GLU A 961 -28.77 15.74 -8.99
CA GLU A 961 -29.17 14.40 -8.55
C GLU A 961 -29.14 14.18 -7.03
N PHE A 962 -28.31 14.92 -6.29
CA PHE A 962 -28.14 14.77 -4.83
C PHE A 962 -29.08 15.67 -4.00
N LYS A 963 -29.71 16.69 -4.60
CA LYS A 963 -30.56 17.65 -3.87
C LYS A 963 -31.69 16.96 -3.12
N ALA A 964 -32.40 16.02 -3.76
CA ALA A 964 -33.54 15.35 -3.15
C ALA A 964 -33.16 14.50 -1.91
N VAL A 965 -31.92 14.01 -1.83
CA VAL A 965 -31.40 13.31 -0.64
C VAL A 965 -31.13 14.32 0.47
N ARG A 966 -30.48 15.45 0.14
CA ARG A 966 -30.18 16.53 1.09
C ARG A 966 -31.42 17.16 1.70
N ASP A 967 -32.41 17.49 0.88
CA ASP A 967 -33.64 18.14 1.35
C ASP A 967 -34.40 17.24 2.33
N ARG A 968 -34.47 15.92 2.06
CA ARG A 968 -35.03 14.93 3.01
C ARG A 968 -34.21 14.80 4.30
N MET A 969 -32.88 14.83 4.20
CA MET A 969 -31.99 14.78 5.37
C MET A 969 -32.18 16.00 6.28
N LEU A 970 -32.34 17.19 5.71
CA LEU A 970 -32.53 18.44 6.49
C LEU A 970 -33.96 18.57 7.04
N GLN A 971 -34.97 18.00 6.38
CA GLN A 971 -36.35 17.93 6.91
C GLN A 971 -36.49 16.99 8.12
N ALA A 972 -35.50 16.13 8.38
CA ALA A 972 -35.45 15.23 9.53
C ALA A 972 -34.63 15.78 10.72
N LYS A 973 -34.14 17.03 10.63
CA LYS A 973 -33.41 17.76 11.69
C LYS A 973 -34.37 18.48 12.63
#